data_AF-T1JV25-F1
#
_entry.id   AF-T1JV25-F1
#
_cell.length_a   1.000
_cell.length_b   1.000
_cell.length_c   1.000
_cell.angle_alpha   90.00
_cell.angle_beta   90.00
_cell.angle_gamma   90.00
#
_symmetry.space_group_name_H-M   'P 1'
#
loop_
_entity.id
_entity.type
_entity.pdbx_description
1 polymer ?
#
loop_
_entity_poly.entity_id
_entity_poly.type
_entity_poly.pdbx_seq_one_letter_code
_entity_poly.pdbx_strand_id
1 'polypeptide(L)'
;MLPPIVLIFLFIKSSQGNLLDSPFNSPKGNVTILASLTDQLTQENWIIKETLNVEPKIHGKIEITQGNNRIQVFYHENDDEFKLVMHDNACFEMRYNHHGWNSMLPTIHKPLLNMALLMGPSLYHRLQEKTGKVLAEDPVQIRGETMQSVAILVDLNLRISFTFPAGEDIWEGIEKPKRLKLDGWVADSFNESQSILKETLFFDIYSEKEVDNAGLTTPTLGIGCPSYLEKNQMFPRLKDEQFHVKITEIVTKSGNQKWHHNGYYIDTKNGITRVTSFDQDVLKESMIDHNLGIKYELESDGKCKTSPIVKVDDLFTVDQIMWMEGQYKYVGKTKYEHRSELVDVWESMELNKFVGENFYDKVVTTQLLAKQTDISGNSLYKSDYLPIAAEKRFYKIILDKYVLIESRKRDFFDFTTKTFGEAEYHDKFQLNGCYDDPYEKMYITLQISSIDLNFSESIDYAAVNINQLLETIKRTIADNLNISYLRITSIDFEFEKVYILAHIEIVEAPYLIDSLARSEIKFDVNSFNDYDKVSIKGQQECLEAAASQNDVTHVISCGDLKNLCIVVRSEQTMPKESQSGTYCSVFYNPFSTLKKLVSEVSLRNLVSHYLDIIGIRFSLDCLNCTKPTQHLYSIVNAYQDSPSIDTEAERLLFSDVMDGAKLKDGQLVVGVGNLGDCYRSCSNSDKSPCETFSFCEVGDQNECLISNELYDASKNLTVDHSACNVYTKNRLLDYHKISSFKFIKPNKNPLTTRSVEECARACSDLDDCHAFQVCDHRYCSFGNHFNRQNLVPIKDCDIYIPKKIQNYVKNAHLMIPDVIHSEVDLTLEQCAAICSDWKSVNSEDRVDCKSFNYCPKSEAESICQITSYSISSDGQRISAKTSDYCSNYEFHNELDKQSLTLEKQTDKSDVSSIGIISVFVLLGLLIGVITPFILKIFKRNRSEQEESITFENEFFDTTRI
;
A
#
# COMPACT_ATOMS: atom_id res chain seq x y z
N MET A 1 -65.40 -71.51 -4.60
CA MET A 1 -64.25 -71.02 -5.42
C MET A 1 -64.71 -69.82 -6.22
N LEU A 2 -63.76 -69.01 -6.71
CA LEU A 2 -63.91 -67.62 -7.17
C LEU A 2 -64.20 -66.61 -6.03
N PRO A 3 -63.43 -65.49 -5.95
CA PRO A 3 -63.66 -64.37 -5.02
C PRO A 3 -64.54 -63.27 -5.64
N PRO A 4 -65.05 -62.31 -4.83
CA PRO A 4 -65.79 -61.16 -5.33
C PRO A 4 -64.90 -60.12 -6.03
N ILE A 5 -65.54 -59.27 -6.85
CA ILE A 5 -64.92 -58.23 -7.68
C ILE A 5 -64.34 -57.10 -6.80
N VAL A 6 -63.08 -56.73 -7.04
CA VAL A 6 -62.49 -55.50 -6.49
C VAL A 6 -62.76 -54.34 -7.44
N LEU A 7 -63.48 -53.33 -6.95
CA LEU A 7 -63.85 -52.15 -7.72
C LEU A 7 -62.73 -51.10 -7.61
N ILE A 8 -61.74 -51.17 -8.49
CA ILE A 8 -60.63 -50.20 -8.53
C ILE A 8 -61.13 -48.87 -9.11
N PHE A 9 -61.35 -47.88 -8.23
CA PHE A 9 -61.44 -46.49 -8.66
C PHE A 9 -60.06 -46.02 -9.13
N LEU A 10 -59.88 -45.95 -10.45
CA LEU A 10 -58.76 -45.25 -11.07
C LEU A 10 -58.92 -43.75 -10.84
N PHE A 11 -58.36 -43.26 -9.73
CA PHE A 11 -58.06 -41.84 -9.57
C PHE A 11 -56.98 -41.45 -10.57
N ILE A 12 -57.41 -41.06 -11.77
CA ILE A 12 -56.59 -40.26 -12.67
C ILE A 12 -56.33 -38.94 -11.94
N LYS A 13 -55.13 -38.77 -11.39
CA LYS A 13 -54.65 -37.44 -10.99
C LYS A 13 -54.49 -36.62 -12.26
N SER A 14 -55.52 -35.84 -12.60
CA SER A 14 -55.40 -34.76 -13.56
C SER A 14 -54.59 -33.63 -12.92
N SER A 15 -53.27 -33.74 -12.98
CA SER A 15 -52.37 -32.62 -12.72
C SER A 15 -52.55 -31.59 -13.84
N GLN A 16 -53.52 -30.69 -13.67
CA GLN A 16 -53.62 -29.45 -14.42
C GLN A 16 -52.48 -28.52 -13.97
N GLY A 17 -51.25 -28.89 -14.33
CA GLY A 17 -50.06 -28.08 -14.08
C GLY A 17 -50.05 -26.89 -15.03
N ASN A 18 -49.79 -25.72 -14.47
CA ASN A 18 -49.66 -24.46 -15.18
C ASN A 18 -48.62 -24.55 -16.31
N LEU A 19 -48.70 -23.70 -17.33
CA LEU A 19 -47.72 -23.70 -18.42
C LEU A 19 -46.29 -23.42 -17.90
N LEU A 20 -46.16 -22.68 -16.79
CA LEU A 20 -44.89 -22.44 -16.10
C LEU A 20 -44.44 -23.62 -15.20
N ASP A 21 -45.33 -24.53 -14.80
CA ASP A 21 -44.98 -25.75 -14.04
C ASP A 21 -44.33 -26.84 -14.93
N SER A 22 -44.08 -26.53 -16.22
CA SER A 22 -43.55 -27.49 -17.20
C SER A 22 -42.03 -27.45 -17.20
N PRO A 23 -41.32 -28.59 -17.03
CA PRO A 23 -39.86 -28.62 -17.05
C PRO A 23 -39.32 -28.17 -18.41
N PHE A 24 -38.16 -27.51 -18.41
CA PHE A 24 -37.51 -26.98 -19.60
C PHE A 24 -36.50 -27.99 -20.13
N ASN A 25 -36.77 -28.60 -21.28
CA ASN A 25 -35.80 -29.50 -21.93
C ASN A 25 -34.71 -28.67 -22.62
N SER A 26 -33.54 -28.55 -21.99
CA SER A 26 -32.45 -27.72 -22.51
C SER A 26 -32.00 -28.12 -23.92
N PRO A 27 -31.66 -27.14 -24.80
CA PRO A 27 -30.84 -27.43 -25.97
C PRO A 27 -29.46 -27.93 -25.53
N LYS A 28 -28.77 -28.69 -26.40
CA LYS A 28 -27.49 -29.36 -26.09
C LYS A 28 -26.27 -28.41 -25.97
N GLY A 29 -26.52 -27.11 -25.94
CA GLY A 29 -25.52 -26.06 -25.87
C GLY A 29 -26.19 -24.68 -25.87
N ASN A 30 -25.39 -23.64 -25.86
CA ASN A 30 -25.86 -22.26 -25.85
C ASN A 30 -26.45 -21.88 -27.21
N VAL A 31 -27.67 -21.31 -27.23
CA VAL A 31 -28.46 -21.11 -28.45
C VAL A 31 -29.01 -19.68 -28.53
N THR A 32 -29.09 -19.12 -29.73
CA THR A 32 -29.88 -17.93 -30.04
C THR A 32 -31.00 -18.26 -31.02
N ILE A 33 -32.24 -17.98 -30.62
CA ILE A 33 -33.47 -18.12 -31.41
C ILE A 33 -33.87 -16.74 -31.93
N LEU A 34 -34.12 -16.63 -33.23
CA LEU A 34 -34.65 -15.43 -33.88
C LEU A 34 -36.07 -15.73 -34.37
N ALA A 35 -37.04 -14.94 -33.90
CA ALA A 35 -38.45 -15.12 -34.18
C ALA A 35 -39.17 -13.78 -34.34
N SER A 36 -40.45 -13.83 -34.72
CA SER A 36 -41.39 -12.75 -34.45
C SER A 36 -42.70 -13.28 -33.90
N LEU A 37 -43.29 -12.57 -32.95
CA LEU A 37 -44.67 -12.80 -32.51
C LEU A 37 -45.61 -11.89 -33.33
N THR A 38 -46.73 -12.40 -33.83
CA THR A 38 -47.76 -11.62 -34.52
C THR A 38 -49.15 -11.92 -33.95
N ASP A 39 -49.92 -10.88 -33.66
CA ASP A 39 -51.31 -10.98 -33.23
C ASP A 39 -52.24 -11.10 -34.45
N GLN A 40 -53.07 -12.15 -34.51
CA GLN A 40 -53.93 -12.39 -35.67
C GLN A 40 -55.03 -11.31 -35.84
N LEU A 41 -55.49 -10.70 -34.76
CA LEU A 41 -56.58 -9.72 -34.76
C LEU A 41 -56.08 -8.32 -35.11
N THR A 42 -55.00 -7.86 -34.48
CA THR A 42 -54.47 -6.50 -34.67
C THR A 42 -53.42 -6.39 -35.77
N GLN A 43 -52.84 -7.51 -36.21
CA GLN A 43 -51.70 -7.58 -37.13
C GLN A 43 -50.45 -6.85 -36.59
N GLU A 44 -50.40 -6.58 -35.29
CA GLU A 44 -49.20 -6.09 -34.61
C GLU A 44 -48.15 -7.19 -34.55
N ASN A 45 -46.87 -6.79 -34.69
CA ASN A 45 -45.74 -7.69 -34.80
C ASN A 45 -44.59 -7.21 -33.89
N TRP A 46 -44.03 -8.15 -33.13
CA TRP A 46 -42.87 -7.96 -32.26
C TRP A 46 -41.70 -8.81 -32.78
N ILE A 47 -40.57 -8.18 -33.09
CA ILE A 47 -39.33 -8.88 -33.42
C ILE A 47 -38.70 -9.36 -32.11
N ILE A 48 -38.39 -10.65 -32.03
CA ILE A 48 -37.91 -11.28 -30.80
C ILE A 48 -36.61 -12.03 -31.06
N LYS A 49 -35.60 -11.72 -30.27
CA LYS A 49 -34.35 -12.48 -30.18
C LYS A 49 -34.25 -13.06 -28.79
N GLU A 50 -34.23 -14.37 -28.66
CA GLU A 50 -33.96 -15.06 -27.39
C GLU A 50 -32.57 -15.67 -27.42
N THR A 51 -31.81 -15.54 -26.34
CA THR A 51 -30.55 -16.25 -26.14
C THR A 51 -30.61 -17.07 -24.85
N LEU A 52 -30.16 -18.31 -24.94
CA LEU A 52 -30.09 -19.30 -23.87
C LEU A 52 -28.62 -19.66 -23.62
N ASN A 53 -28.21 -19.60 -22.35
CA ASN A 53 -26.93 -20.13 -21.87
C ASN A 53 -27.26 -21.31 -20.94
N VAL A 54 -26.73 -22.51 -21.20
CA VAL A 54 -27.22 -23.78 -20.61
C VAL A 54 -26.36 -24.31 -19.46
N GLU A 55 -25.06 -23.96 -19.42
CA GLU A 55 -24.13 -24.46 -18.39
C GLU A 55 -23.75 -23.36 -17.37
N PRO A 56 -23.68 -23.69 -16.06
CA PRO A 56 -24.05 -24.95 -15.41
C PRO A 56 -25.58 -25.07 -15.15
N LYS A 57 -26.35 -24.08 -15.59
CA LYS A 57 -27.81 -23.95 -15.47
C LYS A 57 -28.34 -23.08 -16.60
N ILE A 58 -29.65 -23.13 -16.87
CA ILE A 58 -30.22 -22.32 -17.94
C ILE A 58 -30.49 -20.88 -17.47
N HIS A 59 -29.78 -19.93 -18.09
CA HIS A 59 -30.06 -18.49 -18.04
C HIS A 59 -30.62 -18.06 -19.41
N GLY A 60 -31.67 -17.24 -19.41
CA GLY A 60 -32.37 -16.79 -20.62
C GLY A 60 -32.45 -15.27 -20.72
N LYS A 61 -32.34 -14.75 -21.94
CA LYS A 61 -32.54 -13.33 -22.29
C LYS A 61 -33.40 -13.21 -23.53
N ILE A 62 -34.58 -12.61 -23.41
CA ILE A 62 -35.51 -12.31 -24.50
C ILE A 62 -35.44 -10.81 -24.79
N GLU A 63 -34.99 -10.43 -25.98
CA GLU A 63 -34.97 -9.06 -26.48
C GLU A 63 -36.17 -8.85 -27.41
N ILE A 64 -37.15 -8.06 -26.98
CA ILE A 64 -38.40 -7.77 -27.68
C ILE A 64 -38.31 -6.36 -28.29
N THR A 65 -38.59 -6.23 -29.58
CA THR A 65 -38.53 -4.93 -30.30
C THR A 65 -39.79 -4.68 -31.12
N GLN A 66 -40.39 -3.49 -30.95
CA GLN A 66 -41.57 -3.03 -31.69
C GLN A 66 -41.40 -1.55 -32.05
N GLY A 67 -41.03 -1.26 -33.31
CA GLY A 67 -40.64 0.10 -33.71
C GLY A 67 -39.45 0.60 -32.89
N ASN A 68 -39.61 1.73 -32.21
CA ASN A 68 -38.60 2.29 -31.30
C ASN A 68 -38.67 1.70 -29.87
N ASN A 69 -39.69 0.90 -29.55
CA ASN A 69 -39.83 0.29 -28.22
C ASN A 69 -38.95 -0.97 -28.12
N ARG A 70 -38.12 -1.07 -27.08
CA ARG A 70 -37.27 -2.23 -26.81
C ARG A 70 -37.36 -2.63 -25.34
N ILE A 71 -37.73 -3.88 -25.10
CA ILE A 71 -37.82 -4.50 -23.77
C ILE A 71 -36.82 -5.66 -23.74
N GLN A 72 -36.18 -5.88 -22.60
CA GLN A 72 -35.39 -7.09 -22.34
C GLN A 72 -35.95 -7.81 -21.12
N VAL A 73 -36.26 -9.10 -21.27
CA VAL A 73 -36.72 -9.99 -20.20
C VAL A 73 -35.61 -10.99 -19.90
N PHE A 74 -35.22 -11.10 -18.64
CA PHE A 74 -34.17 -12.00 -18.18
C PHE A 74 -34.76 -13.03 -17.22
N TYR A 75 -34.29 -14.27 -17.30
CA TYR A 75 -34.78 -15.36 -16.45
C TYR A 75 -33.74 -16.45 -16.17
N HIS A 76 -34.06 -17.33 -15.23
CA HIS A 76 -33.26 -18.48 -14.85
C HIS A 76 -34.17 -19.66 -14.46
N GLU A 77 -33.82 -20.87 -14.87
CA GLU A 77 -34.66 -22.08 -14.78
C GLU A 77 -35.12 -22.45 -13.36
N ASN A 78 -34.29 -22.29 -12.32
CA ASN A 78 -34.73 -22.59 -10.95
C ASN A 78 -35.68 -21.53 -10.33
N ASP A 79 -35.97 -20.45 -11.05
CA ASP A 79 -36.85 -19.38 -10.58
C ASP A 79 -37.72 -18.89 -11.74
N ASP A 80 -38.44 -19.82 -12.38
CA ASP A 80 -39.30 -19.50 -13.52
C ASP A 80 -40.51 -18.63 -13.16
N GLU A 81 -40.85 -18.59 -11.87
CA GLU A 81 -41.79 -17.61 -11.29
C GLU A 81 -41.22 -16.19 -11.28
N PHE A 82 -39.92 -15.97 -11.50
CA PHE A 82 -39.29 -14.65 -11.44
C PHE A 82 -38.68 -14.25 -12.79
N LYS A 83 -39.01 -13.03 -13.25
CA LYS A 83 -38.40 -12.40 -14.43
C LYS A 83 -37.91 -11.00 -14.05
N LEU A 84 -36.64 -10.70 -14.35
CA LEU A 84 -36.14 -9.33 -14.31
C LEU A 84 -36.42 -8.69 -15.68
N VAL A 85 -37.14 -7.57 -15.70
CA VAL A 85 -37.45 -6.86 -16.94
C VAL A 85 -36.75 -5.50 -16.96
N MET A 86 -36.12 -5.18 -18.08
CA MET A 86 -35.47 -3.89 -18.36
C MET A 86 -36.19 -3.18 -19.52
N HIS A 87 -36.46 -1.88 -19.34
CA HIS A 87 -37.16 -1.04 -20.31
C HIS A 87 -36.67 0.41 -20.19
N ASP A 88 -36.42 1.08 -21.31
CA ASP A 88 -35.68 2.36 -21.38
C ASP A 88 -34.36 2.32 -20.56
N ASN A 89 -34.30 3.01 -19.40
CA ASN A 89 -33.22 2.92 -18.40
C ASN A 89 -33.76 2.57 -17.00
N ALA A 90 -34.85 1.81 -16.96
CA ALA A 90 -35.50 1.31 -15.75
C ALA A 90 -35.56 -0.22 -15.75
N CYS A 91 -35.78 -0.80 -14.57
CA CYS A 91 -36.02 -2.22 -14.42
C CYS A 91 -36.92 -2.53 -13.22
N PHE A 92 -37.63 -3.64 -13.30
CA PHE A 92 -38.62 -4.06 -12.31
C PHE A 92 -38.74 -5.59 -12.26
N GLU A 93 -39.28 -6.07 -11.14
CA GLU A 93 -39.48 -7.48 -10.85
C GLU A 93 -40.86 -7.94 -11.30
N MET A 94 -40.91 -8.88 -12.26
CA MET A 94 -42.13 -9.62 -12.55
C MET A 94 -42.12 -10.95 -11.81
N ARG A 95 -43.20 -11.24 -11.08
CA ARG A 95 -43.37 -12.45 -10.26
C ARG A 95 -44.66 -13.17 -10.60
N TYR A 96 -44.60 -14.46 -10.83
CA TYR A 96 -45.76 -15.33 -11.02
C TYR A 96 -46.31 -15.77 -9.65
N ASN A 97 -47.59 -16.06 -9.59
CA ASN A 97 -48.25 -16.74 -8.47
C ASN A 97 -49.51 -17.46 -8.97
N HIS A 98 -50.25 -18.11 -8.07
CA HIS A 98 -51.45 -18.89 -8.40
C HIS A 98 -52.57 -18.13 -9.16
N HIS A 99 -52.53 -16.79 -9.23
CA HIS A 99 -53.49 -15.95 -9.97
C HIS A 99 -52.95 -15.40 -11.29
N GLY A 100 -51.65 -15.56 -11.59
CA GLY A 100 -51.00 -14.96 -12.76
C GLY A 100 -49.71 -14.20 -12.43
N TRP A 101 -49.23 -13.39 -13.39
CA TRP A 101 -48.11 -12.46 -13.19
C TRP A 101 -48.52 -11.28 -12.29
N ASN A 102 -47.59 -10.73 -11.51
CA ASN A 102 -47.80 -9.56 -10.65
C ASN A 102 -47.86 -8.21 -11.41
N SER A 103 -47.72 -8.22 -12.73
CA SER A 103 -47.77 -7.06 -13.62
C SER A 103 -47.87 -7.50 -15.10
N MET A 104 -48.01 -6.55 -16.02
CA MET A 104 -47.83 -6.76 -17.46
C MET A 104 -46.62 -5.98 -17.98
N LEU A 105 -46.05 -6.42 -19.10
CA LEU A 105 -44.98 -5.71 -19.80
C LEU A 105 -45.43 -4.29 -20.23
N PRO A 106 -44.53 -3.28 -20.21
CA PRO A 106 -44.83 -1.93 -20.67
C PRO A 106 -45.44 -1.91 -22.06
N THR A 107 -46.51 -1.12 -22.24
CA THR A 107 -47.34 -1.04 -23.47
C THR A 107 -48.12 -2.30 -23.86
N ILE A 108 -48.04 -3.41 -23.10
CA ILE A 108 -48.83 -4.63 -23.33
C ILE A 108 -50.03 -4.67 -22.39
N HIS A 109 -51.20 -4.97 -22.95
CA HIS A 109 -52.50 -4.93 -22.24
C HIS A 109 -53.37 -6.19 -22.46
N LYS A 110 -52.78 -7.26 -23.00
CA LYS A 110 -53.47 -8.53 -23.28
C LYS A 110 -52.77 -9.70 -22.57
N PRO A 111 -53.48 -10.57 -21.80
CA PRO A 111 -52.85 -11.61 -20.99
C PRO A 111 -52.06 -12.67 -21.75
N LEU A 112 -52.57 -13.23 -22.86
CA LEU A 112 -51.87 -14.28 -23.61
C LEU A 112 -50.64 -13.70 -24.33
N LEU A 113 -50.75 -12.51 -24.93
CA LEU A 113 -49.63 -11.78 -25.51
C LEU A 113 -48.54 -11.47 -24.47
N ASN A 114 -48.92 -10.99 -23.28
CA ASN A 114 -47.98 -10.75 -22.19
C ASN A 114 -47.25 -12.03 -21.77
N MET A 115 -47.97 -13.13 -21.57
CA MET A 115 -47.38 -14.43 -21.25
C MET A 115 -46.45 -14.93 -22.36
N ALA A 116 -46.87 -14.85 -23.62
CA ALA A 116 -46.06 -15.26 -24.78
C ALA A 116 -44.73 -14.49 -24.84
N LEU A 117 -44.78 -13.16 -24.70
CA LEU A 117 -43.60 -12.31 -24.69
C LEU A 117 -42.65 -12.58 -23.50
N LEU A 118 -43.19 -12.94 -22.33
CA LEU A 118 -42.40 -13.30 -21.13
C LEU A 118 -41.78 -14.70 -21.20
N MET A 119 -42.36 -15.62 -21.99
CA MET A 119 -41.87 -17.00 -22.14
C MET A 119 -40.93 -17.19 -23.34
N GLY A 120 -41.00 -16.33 -24.34
CA GLY A 120 -40.12 -16.35 -25.52
C GLY A 120 -40.46 -17.46 -26.53
N PRO A 121 -39.82 -17.44 -27.72
CA PRO A 121 -39.97 -18.50 -28.71
C PRO A 121 -39.49 -19.87 -28.20
N SER A 122 -38.60 -19.96 -27.20
CA SER A 122 -38.15 -21.23 -26.59
C SER A 122 -39.26 -22.07 -25.93
N LEU A 123 -40.49 -21.54 -25.85
CA LEU A 123 -41.68 -22.19 -25.30
C LEU A 123 -41.88 -23.65 -25.73
N TYR A 124 -41.45 -24.07 -26.93
CA TYR A 124 -41.53 -25.47 -27.37
C TYR A 124 -40.70 -26.42 -26.48
N HIS A 125 -39.52 -26.01 -25.99
CA HIS A 125 -38.69 -26.79 -25.06
C HIS A 125 -39.42 -27.14 -23.75
N ARG A 126 -40.39 -26.32 -23.32
CA ARG A 126 -41.20 -26.55 -22.11
C ARG A 126 -42.38 -27.49 -22.33
N LEU A 127 -42.76 -27.72 -23.58
CA LEU A 127 -43.97 -28.47 -23.95
C LEU A 127 -43.68 -29.94 -24.28
N GLN A 128 -42.41 -30.31 -24.48
CA GLN A 128 -41.99 -31.66 -24.87
C GLN A 128 -42.41 -32.75 -23.86
N GLU A 129 -42.24 -32.53 -22.55
CA GLU A 129 -42.65 -33.51 -21.53
C GLU A 129 -44.17 -33.53 -21.28
N LYS A 130 -44.91 -32.48 -21.66
CA LYS A 130 -46.37 -32.39 -21.51
C LYS A 130 -47.09 -33.21 -22.58
N THR A 131 -46.94 -34.52 -22.46
CA THR A 131 -47.51 -35.59 -23.29
C THR A 131 -49.04 -35.76 -23.11
N GLY A 132 -49.77 -34.66 -23.33
CA GLY A 132 -51.18 -34.71 -23.66
C GLY A 132 -51.40 -35.42 -25.01
N LYS A 133 -52.66 -35.70 -25.36
CA LYS A 133 -52.97 -36.23 -26.70
C LYS A 133 -52.64 -35.19 -27.76
N VAL A 134 -51.55 -35.43 -28.51
CA VAL A 134 -51.25 -34.71 -29.75
C VAL A 134 -52.42 -34.88 -30.72
N LEU A 135 -52.99 -33.77 -31.16
CA LEU A 135 -54.07 -33.73 -32.15
C LEU A 135 -53.47 -33.37 -33.51
N ALA A 136 -53.71 -34.19 -34.54
CA ALA A 136 -53.35 -33.79 -35.90
C ALA A 136 -54.24 -32.62 -36.36
N GLU A 137 -53.65 -31.61 -37.00
CA GLU A 137 -54.36 -30.52 -37.67
C GLU A 137 -54.10 -30.57 -39.18
N ASP A 138 -54.93 -29.89 -39.97
CA ASP A 138 -54.80 -29.88 -41.43
C ASP A 138 -53.45 -29.28 -41.89
N PRO A 139 -52.80 -29.81 -42.94
CA PRO A 139 -51.55 -29.26 -43.47
C PRO A 139 -51.69 -27.80 -43.92
N VAL A 140 -50.70 -26.98 -43.57
CA VAL A 140 -50.72 -25.52 -43.79
C VAL A 140 -49.66 -25.13 -44.82
N GLN A 141 -49.99 -24.24 -45.74
CA GLN A 141 -49.00 -23.63 -46.63
C GLN A 141 -48.33 -22.44 -45.93
N ILE A 142 -47.01 -22.52 -45.71
CA ILE A 142 -46.22 -21.41 -45.15
C ILE A 142 -45.08 -21.13 -46.12
N ARG A 143 -44.97 -19.87 -46.59
CA ARG A 143 -43.91 -19.40 -47.52
C ARG A 143 -43.82 -20.16 -48.86
N GLY A 144 -44.83 -20.96 -49.22
CA GLY A 144 -44.86 -21.81 -50.41
C GLY A 144 -44.45 -23.27 -50.16
N GLU A 145 -44.11 -23.62 -48.92
CA GLU A 145 -43.82 -24.97 -48.48
C GLU A 145 -45.04 -25.59 -47.79
N THR A 146 -45.26 -26.89 -48.01
CA THR A 146 -46.30 -27.65 -47.31
C THR A 146 -45.78 -28.05 -45.93
N MET A 147 -46.42 -27.52 -44.89
CA MET A 147 -46.10 -27.84 -43.51
C MET A 147 -47.14 -28.80 -42.92
N GLN A 148 -46.66 -29.74 -42.12
CA GLN A 148 -47.48 -30.52 -41.20
C GLN A 148 -47.77 -29.69 -39.94
N SER A 149 -48.94 -29.87 -39.33
CA SER A 149 -49.33 -29.17 -38.10
C SER A 149 -49.95 -30.13 -37.09
N VAL A 150 -49.58 -29.97 -35.82
CA VAL A 150 -50.09 -30.78 -34.69
C VAL A 150 -50.33 -29.89 -33.48
N ALA A 151 -51.36 -30.17 -32.69
CA ALA A 151 -51.74 -29.37 -31.54
C ALA A 151 -51.67 -30.13 -30.21
N ILE A 152 -51.16 -29.45 -29.19
CA ILE A 152 -51.22 -29.87 -27.79
C ILE A 152 -52.23 -28.95 -27.08
N LEU A 153 -53.09 -29.56 -26.26
CA LEU A 153 -54.00 -28.85 -25.37
C LEU A 153 -53.33 -28.69 -24.01
N VAL A 154 -52.98 -27.46 -23.62
CA VAL A 154 -52.24 -27.17 -22.38
C VAL A 154 -53.17 -27.23 -21.18
N ASP A 155 -54.34 -26.61 -21.31
CA ASP A 155 -55.47 -26.68 -20.37
C ASP A 155 -56.80 -26.56 -21.13
N LEU A 156 -57.93 -26.31 -20.45
CA LEU A 156 -59.24 -26.18 -21.11
C LEU A 156 -59.39 -24.93 -22.00
N ASN A 157 -58.48 -23.97 -21.87
CA ASN A 157 -58.59 -22.61 -22.40
C ASN A 157 -57.50 -22.26 -23.43
N LEU A 158 -56.35 -22.94 -23.38
CA LEU A 158 -55.19 -22.70 -24.24
C LEU A 158 -54.80 -23.94 -25.08
N ARG A 159 -54.89 -23.79 -26.41
CA ARG A 159 -54.28 -24.70 -27.40
C ARG A 159 -52.97 -24.10 -27.92
N ILE A 160 -51.97 -24.95 -28.13
CA ILE A 160 -50.73 -24.60 -28.84
C ILE A 160 -50.54 -25.56 -30.01
N SER A 161 -50.52 -25.04 -31.23
CA SER A 161 -50.17 -25.80 -32.45
C SER A 161 -48.72 -25.58 -32.85
N PHE A 162 -48.05 -26.65 -33.25
CA PHE A 162 -46.67 -26.71 -33.75
C PHE A 162 -46.74 -26.97 -35.25
N THR A 163 -45.97 -26.24 -36.05
CA THR A 163 -45.98 -26.36 -37.51
C THR A 163 -44.57 -26.46 -38.06
N PHE A 164 -44.31 -27.51 -38.85
CA PHE A 164 -42.98 -27.94 -39.32
C PHE A 164 -43.06 -28.59 -40.71
N PRO A 165 -41.93 -28.74 -41.46
CA PRO A 165 -41.92 -29.30 -42.81
C PRO A 165 -42.62 -30.67 -42.92
N ALA A 166 -43.47 -30.84 -43.93
CA ALA A 166 -44.15 -32.11 -44.16
C ALA A 166 -43.15 -33.21 -44.57
N GLY A 167 -43.04 -34.25 -43.73
CA GLY A 167 -42.13 -35.38 -43.92
C GLY A 167 -41.10 -35.57 -42.78
N GLU A 168 -40.97 -34.61 -41.87
CA GLU A 168 -40.27 -34.80 -40.59
C GLU A 168 -41.11 -35.71 -39.65
N ASP A 169 -40.47 -36.41 -38.70
CA ASP A 169 -41.21 -37.11 -37.65
C ASP A 169 -41.97 -36.12 -36.74
N ILE A 170 -43.09 -36.55 -36.16
CA ILE A 170 -43.91 -35.69 -35.31
C ILE A 170 -43.13 -35.17 -34.10
N TRP A 171 -42.23 -35.95 -33.53
CA TRP A 171 -41.44 -35.53 -32.37
C TRP A 171 -40.26 -34.65 -32.77
N GLU A 172 -39.55 -34.97 -33.85
CA GLU A 172 -38.49 -34.12 -34.42
C GLU A 172 -39.04 -32.73 -34.84
N GLY A 173 -40.24 -32.69 -35.42
CA GLY A 173 -40.93 -31.46 -35.79
C GLY A 173 -41.46 -30.63 -34.60
N ILE A 174 -41.77 -31.29 -33.47
CA ILE A 174 -42.08 -30.62 -32.18
C ILE A 174 -40.79 -30.12 -31.50
N GLU A 175 -39.64 -30.78 -31.71
CA GLU A 175 -38.34 -30.28 -31.26
C GLU A 175 -37.88 -29.04 -32.04
N LYS A 176 -38.22 -28.88 -33.33
CA LYS A 176 -37.70 -27.79 -34.19
C LYS A 176 -38.75 -27.07 -35.07
N PRO A 177 -39.87 -26.60 -34.48
CA PRO A 177 -40.99 -26.01 -35.20
C PRO A 177 -40.59 -24.73 -35.95
N LYS A 178 -41.17 -24.49 -37.14
CA LYS A 178 -41.02 -23.22 -37.88
C LYS A 178 -42.04 -22.19 -37.42
N ARG A 179 -43.16 -22.63 -36.85
CA ARG A 179 -44.19 -21.77 -36.27
C ARG A 179 -44.84 -22.43 -35.06
N LEU A 180 -45.10 -21.64 -34.02
CA LEU A 180 -46.07 -21.96 -32.98
C LEU A 180 -47.30 -21.06 -33.14
N LYS A 181 -48.50 -21.64 -32.97
CA LYS A 181 -49.77 -20.91 -32.88
C LYS A 181 -50.34 -21.09 -31.49
N LEU A 182 -50.44 -20.02 -30.72
CA LEU A 182 -51.14 -20.00 -29.42
C LEU A 182 -52.57 -19.53 -29.69
N ASP A 183 -53.57 -20.30 -29.28
CA ASP A 183 -54.98 -20.03 -29.57
C ASP A 183 -55.85 -20.31 -28.34
N GLY A 184 -56.32 -19.26 -27.67
CA GLY A 184 -56.94 -19.42 -26.35
C GLY A 184 -57.05 -18.14 -25.54
N TRP A 185 -57.07 -18.27 -24.22
CA TRP A 185 -56.99 -17.17 -23.26
C TRP A 185 -56.30 -17.64 -21.97
N VAL A 186 -55.80 -16.70 -21.17
CA VAL A 186 -55.19 -16.94 -19.85
C VAL A 186 -55.86 -15.99 -18.86
N ALA A 187 -56.01 -16.42 -17.60
CA ALA A 187 -56.59 -15.57 -16.56
C ALA A 187 -55.75 -14.30 -16.33
N ASP A 188 -56.43 -13.15 -16.20
CA ASP A 188 -55.80 -11.88 -15.81
C ASP A 188 -55.86 -11.74 -14.28
N SER A 189 -54.71 -11.49 -13.67
CA SER A 189 -54.55 -11.16 -12.25
C SER A 189 -55.03 -9.75 -11.89
N PHE A 190 -55.31 -8.88 -12.88
CA PHE A 190 -55.64 -7.46 -12.67
C PHE A 190 -57.11 -7.10 -12.87
N ASN A 191 -57.88 -7.86 -13.66
CA ASN A 191 -59.29 -7.55 -13.93
C ASN A 191 -60.18 -8.81 -13.97
N GLU A 192 -60.80 -9.15 -12.84
CA GLU A 192 -61.98 -10.05 -12.80
C GLU A 192 -63.17 -9.52 -13.63
N SER A 193 -63.15 -8.24 -14.02
CA SER A 193 -64.22 -7.52 -14.70
C SER A 193 -64.02 -7.33 -16.20
N GLN A 194 -62.85 -7.67 -16.77
CA GLN A 194 -62.68 -7.64 -18.22
C GLN A 194 -63.33 -8.87 -18.87
N SER A 195 -64.05 -8.64 -19.98
CA SER A 195 -64.56 -9.72 -20.81
C SER A 195 -63.39 -10.54 -21.36
N ILE A 196 -63.33 -11.82 -21.02
CA ILE A 196 -62.28 -12.76 -21.46
C ILE A 196 -62.19 -12.74 -23.00
N LEU A 197 -61.17 -12.06 -23.53
CA LEU A 197 -60.90 -12.01 -24.95
C LEU A 197 -60.09 -13.23 -25.35
N LYS A 198 -60.57 -13.98 -26.35
CA LYS A 198 -59.77 -15.02 -26.98
C LYS A 198 -58.71 -14.37 -27.87
N GLU A 199 -57.46 -14.71 -27.64
CA GLU A 199 -56.31 -14.28 -28.43
C GLU A 199 -55.85 -15.42 -29.34
N THR A 200 -55.37 -15.07 -30.53
CA THR A 200 -54.69 -16.01 -31.43
C THR A 200 -53.40 -15.36 -31.90
N LEU A 201 -52.26 -15.97 -31.55
CA LEU A 201 -50.92 -15.43 -31.74
C LEU A 201 -50.06 -16.42 -32.53
N PHE A 202 -49.18 -15.91 -33.40
CA PHE A 202 -48.21 -16.71 -34.15
C PHE A 202 -46.79 -16.32 -33.77
N PHE A 203 -46.02 -17.24 -33.18
CA PHE A 203 -44.57 -17.17 -33.20
C PHE A 203 -44.09 -17.78 -34.53
N ASP A 204 -43.50 -16.98 -35.41
CA ASP A 204 -42.72 -17.47 -36.53
C ASP A 204 -41.25 -17.57 -36.13
N ILE A 205 -40.66 -18.76 -36.21
CA ILE A 205 -39.25 -19.02 -35.85
C ILE A 205 -38.43 -19.06 -37.14
N TYR A 206 -37.49 -18.12 -37.28
CA TYR A 206 -36.72 -17.89 -38.50
C TYR A 206 -35.33 -18.51 -38.48
N SER A 207 -34.73 -18.62 -37.30
CA SER A 207 -33.40 -19.18 -37.13
C SER A 207 -33.21 -19.64 -35.69
N GLU A 208 -32.60 -20.79 -35.53
CA GLU A 208 -31.99 -21.26 -34.29
C GLU A 208 -30.48 -21.45 -34.59
N LYS A 209 -29.59 -21.00 -33.72
CA LYS A 209 -28.13 -21.09 -33.90
C LYS A 209 -27.43 -21.32 -32.58
N GLU A 210 -26.51 -22.27 -32.55
CA GLU A 210 -25.54 -22.44 -31.46
C GLU A 210 -24.58 -21.23 -31.40
N VAL A 211 -24.15 -20.82 -30.19
CA VAL A 211 -23.30 -19.64 -29.95
C VAL A 211 -22.31 -19.89 -28.79
N ASP A 212 -21.01 -19.68 -29.02
CA ASP A 212 -19.94 -20.15 -28.11
C ASP A 212 -19.79 -19.41 -26.76
N ASN A 213 -20.77 -18.62 -26.31
CA ASN A 213 -20.54 -17.56 -25.31
C ASN A 213 -21.64 -17.38 -24.26
N ALA A 214 -21.28 -17.61 -22.98
CA ALA A 214 -22.16 -17.45 -21.83
C ALA A 214 -22.53 -15.97 -21.51
N GLY A 215 -21.67 -15.00 -21.83
CA GLY A 215 -21.87 -13.57 -21.50
C GLY A 215 -22.97 -12.85 -22.28
N LEU A 216 -23.87 -13.56 -22.97
CA LEU A 216 -24.96 -12.98 -23.76
C LEU A 216 -26.26 -12.81 -22.96
N THR A 217 -26.46 -13.61 -21.91
CA THR A 217 -27.69 -13.63 -21.09
C THR A 217 -27.68 -12.67 -19.91
N THR A 218 -26.56 -11.99 -19.67
CA THR A 218 -26.36 -11.09 -18.53
C THR A 218 -27.22 -9.81 -18.65
N PRO A 219 -27.80 -9.31 -17.54
CA PRO A 219 -28.51 -8.03 -17.49
C PRO A 219 -27.70 -6.87 -18.10
N THR A 220 -28.37 -5.91 -18.72
CA THR A 220 -27.70 -4.77 -19.35
C THR A 220 -27.18 -3.80 -18.30
N LEU A 221 -25.86 -3.61 -18.31
CA LEU A 221 -25.12 -2.92 -17.24
C LEU A 221 -25.36 -1.40 -17.21
N GLY A 222 -25.15 -0.83 -16.03
CA GLY A 222 -25.32 0.59 -15.71
C GLY A 222 -26.77 1.01 -15.50
N ILE A 223 -27.75 0.09 -15.56
CA ILE A 223 -29.17 0.39 -15.34
C ILE A 223 -29.51 0.45 -13.85
N GLY A 224 -28.93 -0.41 -13.00
CA GLY A 224 -29.17 -0.44 -11.55
C GLY A 224 -30.57 -0.93 -11.18
N CYS A 225 -30.66 -2.11 -10.54
CA CYS A 225 -31.93 -2.78 -10.27
C CYS A 225 -32.21 -3.07 -8.78
N PRO A 226 -33.50 -3.18 -8.38
CA PRO A 226 -33.89 -3.59 -7.03
C PRO A 226 -33.34 -4.96 -6.64
N SER A 227 -33.28 -5.90 -7.57
CA SER A 227 -32.60 -7.20 -7.45
C SER A 227 -32.12 -7.69 -8.83
N TYR A 228 -31.37 -8.79 -8.83
CA TYR A 228 -30.94 -9.51 -10.03
C TYR A 228 -31.23 -11.00 -9.84
N LEU A 229 -31.18 -11.78 -10.94
CA LEU A 229 -31.48 -13.22 -10.96
C LEU A 229 -30.44 -14.09 -10.23
N GLU A 230 -29.22 -13.60 -10.14
CA GLU A 230 -28.13 -14.32 -9.51
C GLU A 230 -28.30 -14.39 -7.99
N LYS A 231 -27.82 -15.49 -7.38
CA LYS A 231 -27.68 -15.55 -5.92
C LYS A 231 -26.73 -14.44 -5.47
N ASN A 232 -27.16 -13.66 -4.47
CA ASN A 232 -26.38 -12.54 -3.97
C ASN A 232 -24.99 -12.98 -3.47
N GLN A 233 -23.95 -12.69 -4.24
CA GLN A 233 -22.56 -12.90 -3.85
C GLN A 233 -22.05 -11.70 -3.06
N MET A 234 -21.36 -11.95 -1.95
CA MET A 234 -20.72 -10.90 -1.16
C MET A 234 -19.73 -10.13 -2.03
N PHE A 235 -19.89 -8.80 -2.08
CA PHE A 235 -19.01 -7.93 -2.83
C PHE A 235 -17.57 -8.00 -2.30
N PRO A 236 -16.57 -8.34 -3.13
CA PRO A 236 -15.20 -8.45 -2.69
C PRO A 236 -14.60 -7.06 -2.42
N ARG A 237 -13.87 -6.93 -1.32
CA ARG A 237 -13.05 -5.76 -1.02
C ARG A 237 -11.58 -6.08 -1.20
N LEU A 238 -10.79 -5.07 -1.54
CA LEU A 238 -9.33 -5.16 -1.52
C LEU A 238 -8.86 -5.40 -0.06
N LYS A 239 -7.90 -6.32 0.09
CA LYS A 239 -7.27 -6.70 1.38
C LYS A 239 -5.76 -6.46 1.39
N ASP A 240 -5.21 -5.92 0.32
CA ASP A 240 -3.78 -5.68 0.14
C ASP A 240 -3.41 -4.31 0.75
N GLU A 241 -2.50 -4.30 1.71
CA GLU A 241 -2.15 -3.11 2.52
C GLU A 241 -1.33 -2.07 1.77
N GLN A 242 -0.56 -2.52 0.77
CA GLN A 242 0.22 -1.69 -0.15
C GLN A 242 -0.06 -2.13 -1.57
N PHE A 243 -0.35 -1.19 -2.47
CA PHE A 243 -0.50 -1.48 -3.90
C PHE A 243 -0.33 -0.26 -4.80
N HIS A 244 0.10 -0.50 -6.04
CA HIS A 244 0.10 0.47 -7.13
C HIS A 244 -1.03 0.18 -8.12
N VAL A 245 -1.65 1.24 -8.66
CA VAL A 245 -2.62 1.16 -9.76
C VAL A 245 -2.59 2.43 -10.63
N LYS A 246 -2.70 2.27 -11.95
CA LYS A 246 -2.99 3.37 -12.89
C LYS A 246 -4.47 3.37 -13.25
N ILE A 247 -5.09 4.53 -13.22
CA ILE A 247 -6.51 4.74 -13.52
C ILE A 247 -6.60 5.67 -14.73
N THR A 248 -7.32 5.22 -15.76
CA THR A 248 -7.82 6.12 -16.82
C THR A 248 -9.30 6.37 -16.56
N GLU A 249 -9.68 7.61 -16.25
CA GLU A 249 -11.08 8.03 -16.17
C GLU A 249 -11.52 8.70 -17.49
N ILE A 250 -12.65 8.25 -18.03
CA ILE A 250 -13.30 8.77 -19.22
C ILE A 250 -14.65 9.36 -18.80
N VAL A 251 -14.76 10.69 -18.79
CA VAL A 251 -15.98 11.43 -18.47
C VAL A 251 -16.72 11.73 -19.77
N THR A 252 -17.91 11.14 -19.95
CA THR A 252 -18.79 11.39 -21.10
C THR A 252 -19.99 12.23 -20.69
N LYS A 253 -20.14 13.43 -21.28
CA LYS A 253 -21.24 14.37 -20.99
C LYS A 253 -21.77 15.01 -22.26
N SER A 254 -23.06 14.86 -22.52
CA SER A 254 -23.73 15.37 -23.74
C SER A 254 -23.04 14.97 -25.06
N GLY A 255 -22.40 13.81 -25.11
CA GLY A 255 -21.66 13.29 -26.27
C GLY A 255 -20.18 13.72 -26.36
N ASN A 256 -19.74 14.71 -25.57
CA ASN A 256 -18.33 15.05 -25.44
C ASN A 256 -17.65 14.10 -24.44
N GLN A 257 -16.38 13.75 -24.70
CA GLN A 257 -15.56 12.93 -23.81
C GLN A 257 -14.33 13.72 -23.34
N LYS A 258 -14.02 13.69 -22.04
CA LYS A 258 -12.73 14.11 -21.48
C LYS A 258 -12.04 12.92 -20.81
N TRP A 259 -10.74 12.81 -21.02
CA TRP A 259 -9.87 11.77 -20.48
C TRP A 259 -9.00 12.33 -19.37
N HIS A 260 -8.74 11.52 -18.35
CA HIS A 260 -7.88 11.83 -17.21
C HIS A 260 -7.06 10.60 -16.85
N HIS A 261 -5.73 10.74 -16.74
CA HIS A 261 -4.83 9.63 -16.43
C HIS A 261 -4.10 9.91 -15.11
N ASN A 262 -4.28 9.02 -14.13
CA ASN A 262 -3.72 9.15 -12.79
C ASN A 262 -3.01 7.86 -12.38
N GLY A 263 -1.80 7.94 -11.82
CA GLY A 263 -1.12 6.86 -11.12
C GLY A 263 -1.30 7.01 -9.61
N TYR A 264 -1.52 5.91 -8.91
CA TYR A 264 -1.66 5.86 -7.45
C TYR A 264 -0.68 4.83 -6.87
N TYR A 265 0.12 5.26 -5.90
CA TYR A 265 0.86 4.39 -4.99
C TYR A 265 0.24 4.55 -3.61
N ILE A 266 -0.31 3.48 -3.05
CA ILE A 266 -1.15 3.51 -1.85
C ILE A 266 -0.53 2.63 -0.77
N ASP A 267 -0.44 3.15 0.45
CA ASP A 267 -0.25 2.37 1.67
C ASP A 267 -1.42 2.66 2.64
N THR A 268 -2.30 1.68 2.82
CA THR A 268 -3.49 1.80 3.69
C THR A 268 -3.18 1.54 5.17
N LYS A 269 -2.04 0.93 5.46
CA LYS A 269 -1.57 0.58 6.83
C LYS A 269 -0.98 1.81 7.50
N ASN A 270 -0.23 2.62 6.75
CA ASN A 270 0.33 3.90 7.18
C ASN A 270 -0.57 5.10 6.83
N GLY A 271 -1.59 4.91 5.98
CA GLY A 271 -2.61 5.92 5.67
C GLY A 271 -2.12 7.01 4.71
N ILE A 272 -1.28 6.65 3.74
CA ILE A 272 -0.63 7.58 2.81
C ILE A 272 -0.84 7.19 1.34
N THR A 273 -0.77 8.16 0.42
CA THR A 273 -0.93 7.90 -1.02
C THR A 273 -0.15 8.91 -1.85
N ARG A 274 0.74 8.45 -2.76
CA ARG A 274 1.27 9.30 -3.83
C ARG A 274 0.31 9.25 -5.03
N VAL A 275 -0.08 10.40 -5.53
CA VAL A 275 -0.88 10.56 -6.75
C VAL A 275 -0.04 11.28 -7.80
N THR A 276 0.14 10.65 -8.94
CA THR A 276 0.67 11.27 -10.16
C THR A 276 -0.50 11.50 -11.11
N SER A 277 -0.56 12.65 -11.78
CA SER A 277 -1.70 13.02 -12.63
C SER A 277 -1.24 13.75 -13.88
N PHE A 278 -1.86 13.42 -15.01
CA PHE A 278 -1.59 14.01 -16.32
C PHE A 278 -2.88 14.69 -16.82
N ASP A 279 -2.91 16.03 -16.80
CA ASP A 279 -3.95 16.85 -17.42
C ASP A 279 -3.27 17.92 -18.29
N GLN A 280 -3.66 18.02 -19.56
CA GLN A 280 -3.11 18.97 -20.53
C GLN A 280 -1.57 18.93 -20.67
N ASP A 281 -1.01 17.73 -20.79
CA ASP A 281 0.43 17.45 -20.93
C ASP A 281 1.33 17.91 -19.76
N VAL A 282 0.73 18.39 -18.66
CA VAL A 282 1.45 18.71 -17.42
C VAL A 282 1.33 17.54 -16.45
N LEU A 283 2.47 16.93 -16.11
CA LEU A 283 2.59 16.05 -14.95
C LEU A 283 2.46 16.88 -13.67
N LYS A 284 1.54 16.48 -12.78
CA LYS A 284 1.46 16.98 -11.41
C LYS A 284 1.52 15.82 -10.45
N GLU A 285 2.41 15.92 -9.47
CA GLU A 285 2.53 14.93 -8.40
C GLU A 285 2.10 15.51 -7.06
N SER A 286 1.62 14.64 -6.19
CA SER A 286 1.29 15.00 -4.81
C SER A 286 1.31 13.79 -3.89
N MET A 287 1.52 14.02 -2.61
CA MET A 287 1.34 13.02 -1.56
C MET A 287 0.20 13.44 -0.65
N ILE A 288 -0.66 12.49 -0.32
CA ILE A 288 -1.82 12.66 0.55
C ILE A 288 -1.54 11.93 1.86
N ASP A 289 -1.71 12.65 2.97
CA ASP A 289 -1.76 12.07 4.31
C ASP A 289 -3.24 11.99 4.73
N HIS A 290 -3.81 10.78 4.71
CA HIS A 290 -5.20 10.54 5.08
C HIS A 290 -5.42 10.54 6.60
N ASN A 291 -4.34 10.47 7.39
CA ASN A 291 -4.45 10.62 8.84
C ASN A 291 -4.69 12.08 9.22
N LEU A 292 -3.93 13.01 8.62
CA LEU A 292 -4.03 14.46 8.84
C LEU A 292 -5.06 15.17 7.95
N GLY A 293 -5.41 14.59 6.81
CA GLY A 293 -6.36 15.16 5.86
C GLY A 293 -5.79 16.26 4.96
N ILE A 294 -4.49 16.16 4.67
CA ILE A 294 -3.71 17.14 3.90
C ILE A 294 -3.08 16.52 2.66
N LYS A 295 -2.76 17.39 1.72
CA LYS A 295 -2.11 17.07 0.45
C LYS A 295 -0.89 17.97 0.27
N TYR A 296 0.28 17.36 0.15
CA TYR A 296 1.51 18.01 -0.28
C TYR A 296 1.53 18.00 -1.82
N GLU A 297 1.36 19.16 -2.46
CA GLU A 297 1.53 19.31 -3.90
C GLU A 297 3.03 19.48 -4.20
N LEU A 298 3.60 18.62 -5.06
CA LEU A 298 5.03 18.64 -5.38
C LEU A 298 5.30 19.53 -6.60
N GLU A 299 6.17 20.52 -6.45
CA GLU A 299 6.54 21.47 -7.49
C GLU A 299 7.82 21.04 -8.23
N SER A 300 7.98 21.50 -9.48
CA SER A 300 9.05 21.04 -10.38
C SER A 300 10.46 21.57 -10.03
N ASP A 301 10.59 22.45 -9.03
CA ASP A 301 11.87 22.91 -8.49
C ASP A 301 12.32 22.13 -7.24
N GLY A 302 11.56 21.08 -6.87
CA GLY A 302 11.80 20.25 -5.69
C GLY A 302 10.96 20.65 -4.47
N LYS A 303 10.39 21.87 -4.45
CA LYS A 303 9.58 22.32 -3.32
C LYS A 303 8.24 21.61 -3.25
N CYS A 304 7.58 21.75 -2.12
CA CYS A 304 6.18 21.35 -2.02
C CYS A 304 5.33 22.36 -1.27
N LYS A 305 4.02 22.27 -1.51
CA LYS A 305 3.02 23.11 -0.87
C LYS A 305 1.99 22.25 -0.15
N THR A 306 1.87 22.43 1.16
CA THR A 306 0.76 21.85 1.93
C THR A 306 -0.55 22.50 1.52
N SER A 307 -1.58 21.68 1.38
CA SER A 307 -2.94 22.10 1.04
C SER A 307 -3.98 21.19 1.71
N PRO A 308 -5.17 21.71 2.02
CA PRO A 308 -6.29 20.89 2.47
C PRO A 308 -6.84 20.00 1.33
N ILE A 309 -7.44 18.87 1.69
CA ILE A 309 -8.27 18.09 0.75
C ILE A 309 -9.64 18.78 0.69
N VAL A 310 -9.94 19.51 -0.39
CA VAL A 310 -11.07 20.46 -0.43
C VAL A 310 -12.38 19.85 -0.94
N LYS A 311 -12.36 18.90 -1.89
CA LYS A 311 -13.58 18.37 -2.50
C LYS A 311 -14.01 17.03 -1.93
N VAL A 312 -15.32 16.83 -1.93
CA VAL A 312 -15.97 15.50 -1.81
C VAL A 312 -15.75 14.62 -3.05
N ASP A 313 -15.24 15.19 -4.16
CA ASP A 313 -14.73 14.46 -5.33
C ASP A 313 -13.21 14.17 -5.26
N ASP A 314 -12.46 14.76 -4.31
CA ASP A 314 -11.04 14.45 -4.10
C ASP A 314 -10.97 13.17 -3.22
N LEU A 315 -10.34 12.13 -3.73
CA LEU A 315 -10.59 10.75 -3.32
C LEU A 315 -9.84 10.40 -2.02
N PHE A 316 -10.55 10.39 -0.89
CA PHE A 316 -9.98 10.30 0.48
C PHE A 316 -9.73 8.87 0.98
N THR A 317 -10.29 7.85 0.33
CA THR A 317 -10.09 6.44 0.72
C THR A 317 -9.86 5.55 -0.51
N VAL A 318 -9.30 4.36 -0.30
CA VAL A 318 -9.23 3.33 -1.36
C VAL A 318 -10.61 3.01 -1.92
N ASP A 319 -11.63 2.84 -1.06
CA ASP A 319 -13.00 2.58 -1.51
C ASP A 319 -13.54 3.75 -2.36
N GLN A 320 -13.08 4.99 -2.16
CA GLN A 320 -13.41 6.12 -3.04
C GLN A 320 -12.59 6.12 -4.34
N ILE A 321 -11.27 5.91 -4.27
CA ILE A 321 -10.38 5.83 -5.46
C ILE A 321 -10.86 4.72 -6.42
N MET A 322 -11.32 3.60 -5.88
CA MET A 322 -11.80 2.45 -6.64
C MET A 322 -13.32 2.43 -6.85
N TRP A 323 -14.06 3.41 -6.32
CA TRP A 323 -15.53 3.47 -6.26
C TRP A 323 -16.22 2.24 -5.62
N MET A 324 -15.55 1.55 -4.69
CA MET A 324 -16.04 0.36 -3.98
C MET A 324 -17.01 0.66 -2.81
N GLU A 325 -17.34 1.94 -2.56
CA GLU A 325 -18.39 2.34 -1.61
C GLU A 325 -19.80 1.91 -2.02
N GLY A 326 -20.64 1.56 -1.03
CA GLY A 326 -22.08 1.34 -1.19
C GLY A 326 -22.55 -0.10 -0.99
N GLN A 327 -23.81 -0.37 -1.37
CA GLN A 327 -24.43 -1.70 -1.27
C GLN A 327 -24.51 -2.37 -2.65
N TYR A 328 -23.44 -3.08 -2.97
CA TYR A 328 -23.30 -3.84 -4.22
C TYR A 328 -24.11 -5.13 -4.24
N LYS A 329 -24.79 -5.38 -5.35
CA LYS A 329 -25.52 -6.62 -5.67
C LYS A 329 -24.84 -7.27 -6.87
N TYR A 330 -24.62 -8.58 -6.80
CA TYR A 330 -24.02 -9.34 -7.89
C TYR A 330 -25.00 -9.45 -9.08
N VAL A 331 -24.51 -9.15 -10.28
CA VAL A 331 -25.29 -9.09 -11.53
C VAL A 331 -25.12 -10.36 -12.38
N GLY A 332 -23.95 -10.99 -12.29
CA GLY A 332 -23.54 -12.11 -13.13
C GLY A 332 -22.14 -11.89 -13.73
N LYS A 333 -21.80 -12.69 -14.74
CA LYS A 333 -20.54 -12.57 -15.49
C LYS A 333 -20.76 -11.93 -16.86
N THR A 334 -19.80 -11.15 -17.34
CA THR A 334 -19.84 -10.54 -18.68
C THR A 334 -18.51 -10.65 -19.40
N LYS A 335 -18.50 -10.41 -20.72
CA LYS A 335 -17.25 -10.13 -21.44
C LYS A 335 -16.87 -8.66 -21.26
N TYR A 336 -15.58 -8.41 -21.08
CA TYR A 336 -15.02 -7.06 -21.07
C TYR A 336 -14.22 -6.80 -22.36
N GLU A 337 -14.33 -5.61 -22.93
CA GLU A 337 -13.92 -5.29 -24.31
C GLU A 337 -12.41 -5.50 -24.59
N HIS A 338 -11.60 -5.63 -23.55
CA HIS A 338 -10.14 -5.80 -23.64
C HIS A 338 -9.65 -7.14 -23.07
N ARG A 339 -10.54 -8.11 -22.80
CA ARG A 339 -10.16 -9.47 -22.35
C ARG A 339 -10.98 -10.56 -23.04
N SER A 340 -10.36 -11.71 -23.27
CA SER A 340 -11.01 -12.94 -23.76
C SER A 340 -11.88 -13.60 -22.70
N GLU A 341 -11.50 -13.45 -21.43
CA GLU A 341 -12.12 -14.06 -20.25
C GLU A 341 -13.39 -13.32 -19.81
N LEU A 342 -14.21 -14.01 -19.01
CA LEU A 342 -15.37 -13.43 -18.35
C LEU A 342 -14.97 -12.76 -17.03
N VAL A 343 -15.49 -11.56 -16.78
CA VAL A 343 -15.36 -10.83 -15.51
C VAL A 343 -16.66 -10.91 -14.72
N ASP A 344 -16.54 -10.96 -13.40
CA ASP A 344 -17.68 -10.93 -12.46
C ASP A 344 -18.10 -9.48 -12.21
N VAL A 345 -19.42 -9.24 -12.15
CA VAL A 345 -19.99 -7.87 -12.14
C VAL A 345 -20.91 -7.66 -10.94
N TRP A 346 -20.77 -6.50 -10.28
CA TRP A 346 -21.69 -6.01 -9.26
C TRP A 346 -22.20 -4.61 -9.61
N GLU A 347 -23.43 -4.29 -9.20
CA GLU A 347 -24.01 -2.95 -9.30
C GLU A 347 -24.51 -2.44 -7.93
N SER A 348 -24.22 -1.18 -7.66
CA SER A 348 -24.76 -0.37 -6.55
C SER A 348 -25.66 0.71 -7.15
N MET A 349 -26.82 0.94 -6.54
CA MET A 349 -27.80 1.93 -7.02
C MET A 349 -28.20 2.88 -5.89
N GLU A 350 -28.10 4.18 -6.15
CA GLU A 350 -28.43 5.25 -5.23
C GLU A 350 -29.50 6.16 -5.87
N LEU A 351 -30.52 6.55 -5.11
CA LEU A 351 -31.63 7.38 -5.60
C LEU A 351 -31.59 8.76 -4.94
N ASN A 352 -32.02 9.79 -5.67
CA ASN A 352 -32.11 11.18 -5.22
C ASN A 352 -30.79 11.71 -4.61
N LYS A 353 -29.66 11.46 -5.29
CA LYS A 353 -28.30 11.74 -4.78
C LYS A 353 -27.73 13.03 -5.35
N PHE A 354 -27.13 13.85 -4.49
CA PHE A 354 -26.23 14.93 -4.88
C PHE A 354 -24.82 14.38 -5.13
N VAL A 355 -24.18 14.81 -6.22
CA VAL A 355 -22.78 14.50 -6.55
C VAL A 355 -22.11 15.80 -6.99
N GLY A 356 -21.18 16.28 -6.17
CA GLY A 356 -20.83 17.70 -6.15
C GLY A 356 -22.10 18.56 -5.97
N GLU A 357 -22.18 19.66 -6.71
CA GLU A 357 -23.34 20.56 -6.72
C GLU A 357 -24.55 20.02 -7.49
N ASN A 358 -24.45 18.86 -8.15
CA ASN A 358 -25.46 18.35 -9.07
C ASN A 358 -26.35 17.29 -8.42
N PHE A 359 -27.66 17.56 -8.35
CA PHE A 359 -28.68 16.54 -8.02
C PHE A 359 -28.94 15.60 -9.19
N TYR A 360 -29.09 14.30 -8.90
CA TYR A 360 -29.49 13.24 -9.84
C TYR A 360 -30.54 12.32 -9.22
N ASP A 361 -31.59 11.99 -9.98
CA ASP A 361 -32.69 11.14 -9.52
C ASP A 361 -32.24 9.68 -9.29
N LYS A 362 -31.27 9.21 -10.09
CA LYS A 362 -30.61 7.91 -9.91
C LYS A 362 -29.13 7.98 -10.30
N VAL A 363 -28.27 7.39 -9.48
CA VAL A 363 -26.86 7.11 -9.77
C VAL A 363 -26.64 5.60 -9.68
N VAL A 364 -25.96 5.03 -10.67
CA VAL A 364 -25.61 3.60 -10.70
C VAL A 364 -24.10 3.49 -10.79
N THR A 365 -23.49 2.68 -9.91
CA THR A 365 -22.07 2.32 -9.98
C THR A 365 -21.95 0.84 -10.32
N THR A 366 -21.28 0.54 -11.42
CA THR A 366 -20.98 -0.81 -11.91
C THR A 366 -19.52 -1.12 -11.59
N GLN A 367 -19.22 -2.30 -11.06
CA GLN A 367 -17.87 -2.79 -10.75
C GLN A 367 -17.61 -4.08 -11.53
N LEU A 368 -16.50 -4.13 -12.27
CA LEU A 368 -16.09 -5.27 -13.09
C LEU A 368 -14.75 -5.81 -12.55
N LEU A 369 -14.80 -7.04 -12.03
CA LEU A 369 -13.73 -7.66 -11.25
C LEU A 369 -13.34 -9.00 -11.88
N ALA A 370 -12.04 -9.27 -12.01
CA ALA A 370 -11.56 -10.61 -12.34
C ALA A 370 -11.12 -11.35 -11.08
N LYS A 371 -11.58 -12.59 -10.95
CA LYS A 371 -11.06 -13.52 -9.94
C LYS A 371 -9.59 -13.83 -10.27
N GLN A 372 -8.71 -13.84 -9.26
CA GLN A 372 -7.29 -14.16 -9.42
C GLN A 372 -6.97 -15.49 -8.76
N THR A 373 -6.87 -16.57 -9.54
CA THR A 373 -6.50 -17.89 -9.04
C THR A 373 -5.39 -18.54 -9.86
N ASP A 374 -4.54 -19.33 -9.18
CA ASP A 374 -3.56 -20.21 -9.81
C ASP A 374 -4.25 -21.40 -10.53
N ILE A 375 -3.45 -22.23 -11.21
CA ILE A 375 -3.91 -23.46 -11.88
C ILE A 375 -4.48 -24.53 -10.92
N SER A 376 -4.34 -24.35 -9.61
CA SER A 376 -4.87 -25.23 -8.55
C SER A 376 -6.15 -24.66 -7.91
N GLY A 377 -6.56 -23.45 -8.28
CA GLY A 377 -7.71 -22.73 -7.70
C GLY A 377 -7.42 -21.89 -6.45
N ASN A 378 -6.16 -21.80 -6.00
CA ASN A 378 -5.76 -20.93 -4.88
C ASN A 378 -5.71 -19.47 -5.32
N SER A 379 -5.97 -18.51 -4.43
CA SER A 379 -5.79 -17.09 -4.77
C SER A 379 -4.31 -16.75 -4.99
N LEU A 380 -4.03 -15.92 -6.00
CA LEU A 380 -2.67 -15.41 -6.29
C LEU A 380 -2.25 -14.24 -5.37
N TYR A 381 -3.20 -13.63 -4.65
CA TYR A 381 -3.02 -12.42 -3.83
C TYR A 381 -3.86 -12.49 -2.54
N LYS A 382 -3.74 -11.52 -1.62
CA LYS A 382 -4.65 -11.45 -0.43
C LYS A 382 -6.10 -11.22 -0.87
N SER A 383 -6.31 -10.49 -1.96
CA SER A 383 -7.60 -10.27 -2.60
C SER A 383 -7.91 -11.34 -3.65
N ASP A 384 -9.02 -12.07 -3.48
CA ASP A 384 -9.49 -13.11 -4.41
C ASP A 384 -9.93 -12.54 -5.78
N TYR A 385 -10.15 -11.22 -5.84
CA TYR A 385 -10.59 -10.45 -7.00
C TYR A 385 -9.77 -9.17 -7.15
N LEU A 386 -9.48 -8.78 -8.39
CA LEU A 386 -8.90 -7.49 -8.73
C LEU A 386 -9.85 -6.68 -9.64
N PRO A 387 -10.00 -5.36 -9.43
CA PRO A 387 -10.81 -4.50 -10.28
C PRO A 387 -10.14 -4.29 -11.64
N ILE A 388 -10.92 -4.40 -12.72
CA ILE A 388 -10.48 -4.14 -14.11
C ILE A 388 -11.12 -2.86 -14.64
N ALA A 389 -12.41 -2.67 -14.37
CA ALA A 389 -13.11 -1.45 -14.76
C ALA A 389 -14.25 -1.13 -13.78
N ALA A 390 -14.66 0.13 -13.72
CA ALA A 390 -15.87 0.58 -13.06
C ALA A 390 -16.59 1.64 -13.92
N GLU A 391 -17.91 1.70 -13.87
CA GLU A 391 -18.68 2.75 -14.56
C GLU A 391 -19.72 3.37 -13.62
N LYS A 392 -19.69 4.69 -13.47
CA LYS A 392 -20.77 5.48 -12.87
C LYS A 392 -21.66 6.08 -13.95
N ARG A 393 -22.97 5.87 -13.86
CA ARG A 393 -23.99 6.49 -14.72
C ARG A 393 -24.94 7.35 -13.91
N PHE A 394 -25.20 8.56 -14.41
CA PHE A 394 -25.96 9.61 -13.73
C PHE A 394 -27.21 9.93 -14.53
N TYR A 395 -28.38 9.67 -13.94
CA TYR A 395 -29.68 9.77 -14.60
C TYR A 395 -30.53 10.90 -14.02
N LYS A 396 -31.38 11.47 -14.88
CA LYS A 396 -32.50 12.32 -14.45
C LYS A 396 -33.83 11.83 -14.99
N ILE A 397 -34.92 12.12 -14.26
CA ILE A 397 -36.28 11.84 -14.71
C ILE A 397 -36.75 12.97 -15.65
N ILE A 398 -37.06 12.63 -16.89
CA ILE A 398 -37.60 13.52 -17.91
C ILE A 398 -38.79 12.81 -18.56
N LEU A 399 -39.99 13.40 -18.46
CA LEU A 399 -41.25 12.80 -18.94
C LEU A 399 -41.43 11.36 -18.41
N ASP A 400 -41.30 11.22 -17.09
CA ASP A 400 -41.42 9.97 -16.32
C ASP A 400 -40.44 8.85 -16.70
N LYS A 401 -39.38 9.17 -17.47
CA LYS A 401 -38.32 8.23 -17.88
C LYS A 401 -36.96 8.66 -17.37
N TYR A 402 -36.13 7.68 -16.95
CA TYR A 402 -34.71 7.92 -16.68
C TYR A 402 -33.95 8.18 -17.99
N VAL A 403 -33.34 9.36 -18.09
CA VAL A 403 -32.46 9.79 -19.19
C VAL A 403 -31.03 9.92 -18.66
N LEU A 404 -30.06 9.33 -19.35
CA LEU A 404 -28.64 9.42 -19.01
C LEU A 404 -28.13 10.85 -19.30
N ILE A 405 -27.54 11.50 -18.30
CA ILE A 405 -27.03 12.87 -18.40
C ILE A 405 -25.49 12.88 -18.51
N GLU A 406 -24.84 11.99 -17.78
CA GLU A 406 -23.38 11.86 -17.68
C GLU A 406 -23.04 10.39 -17.40
N SER A 407 -21.89 9.92 -17.89
CA SER A 407 -21.24 8.71 -17.39
C SER A 407 -19.75 8.96 -17.17
N ARG A 408 -19.17 8.22 -16.22
CA ARG A 408 -17.72 8.19 -15.95
C ARG A 408 -17.26 6.74 -15.89
N LYS A 409 -16.39 6.33 -16.80
CA LYS A 409 -15.75 5.00 -16.79
C LYS A 409 -14.35 5.14 -16.19
N ARG A 410 -13.96 4.26 -15.27
CA ARG A 410 -12.57 4.07 -14.81
C ARG A 410 -12.09 2.73 -15.33
N ASP A 411 -10.96 2.71 -16.02
CA ASP A 411 -10.25 1.49 -16.38
C ASP A 411 -8.95 1.41 -15.56
N PHE A 412 -8.70 0.25 -14.95
CA PHE A 412 -7.61 0.01 -14.00
C PHE A 412 -6.48 -0.81 -14.66
N PHE A 413 -5.26 -0.31 -14.58
CA PHE A 413 -4.06 -0.84 -15.23
C PHE A 413 -2.89 -0.97 -14.24
N ASP A 414 -1.89 -1.78 -14.60
CA ASP A 414 -0.63 -1.99 -13.87
C ASP A 414 -0.79 -2.33 -12.37
N PHE A 415 -1.91 -2.97 -12.03
CA PHE A 415 -2.31 -3.30 -10.66
C PHE A 415 -1.31 -4.25 -10.00
N THR A 416 -0.62 -3.79 -8.95
CA THR A 416 0.47 -4.53 -8.30
C THR A 416 0.30 -4.47 -6.78
N THR A 417 0.10 -5.62 -6.14
CA THR A 417 -0.20 -5.81 -4.71
C THR A 417 0.97 -6.34 -3.88
N LYS A 418 2.18 -6.31 -4.44
CA LYS A 418 3.39 -6.64 -3.68
C LYS A 418 3.69 -5.49 -2.73
N THR A 419 4.13 -5.81 -1.51
CA THR A 419 4.85 -4.89 -0.64
C THR A 419 5.93 -4.18 -1.45
N PHE A 420 5.99 -2.86 -1.36
CA PHE A 420 6.96 -2.08 -2.14
C PHE A 420 8.39 -2.43 -1.72
N GLY A 421 9.33 -2.42 -2.68
CA GLY A 421 10.75 -2.49 -2.33
C GLY A 421 11.14 -1.24 -1.52
N GLU A 422 12.09 -1.35 -0.59
CA GLU A 422 12.46 -0.24 0.30
C GLU A 422 12.87 1.02 -0.51
N ALA A 423 13.72 0.88 -1.52
CA ALA A 423 14.06 1.96 -2.45
C ALA A 423 12.87 2.52 -3.27
N GLU A 424 11.85 1.70 -3.61
CA GLU A 424 10.62 2.17 -4.27
C GLU A 424 9.72 2.91 -3.27
N TYR A 425 9.60 2.41 -2.05
CA TYR A 425 8.86 3.06 -0.98
C TYR A 425 9.48 4.41 -0.61
N HIS A 426 10.82 4.49 -0.58
CA HIS A 426 11.57 5.73 -0.39
C HIS A 426 11.36 6.68 -1.58
N ASP A 427 11.45 6.23 -2.83
CA ASP A 427 11.20 7.09 -4.00
C ASP A 427 9.75 7.65 -4.02
N LYS A 428 8.75 6.87 -3.58
CA LYS A 428 7.34 7.26 -3.65
C LYS A 428 6.79 8.02 -2.44
N PHE A 429 7.32 7.86 -1.23
CA PHE A 429 6.71 8.37 0.00
C PHE A 429 7.61 9.29 0.84
N GLN A 430 8.33 10.21 0.19
CA GLN A 430 9.25 11.15 0.87
C GLN A 430 9.00 12.61 0.53
N LEU A 431 9.00 13.45 1.57
CA LEU A 431 8.86 14.92 1.52
C LEU A 431 10.20 15.62 1.19
N ASN A 432 11.04 15.01 0.37
CA ASN A 432 12.34 15.55 -0.03
C ASN A 432 12.14 16.86 -0.81
N GLY A 433 12.74 17.95 -0.32
CA GLY A 433 12.58 19.31 -0.87
C GLY A 433 11.36 20.10 -0.35
N CYS A 434 10.44 19.49 0.41
CA CYS A 434 9.39 20.24 1.10
C CYS A 434 9.92 21.22 2.16
N TYR A 435 11.02 20.84 2.81
CA TYR A 435 11.62 21.53 3.95
C TYR A 435 13.12 21.67 3.70
N ASP A 436 13.49 22.74 2.99
CA ASP A 436 14.88 23.06 2.62
C ASP A 436 15.64 23.78 3.76
N ASP A 437 14.93 24.43 4.69
CA ASP A 437 15.57 25.13 5.82
C ASP A 437 16.05 24.11 6.87
N PRO A 438 17.35 24.10 7.25
CA PRO A 438 17.83 23.22 8.32
C PRO A 438 17.19 23.46 9.70
N TYR A 439 16.52 24.59 9.93
CA TYR A 439 15.71 24.82 11.13
C TYR A 439 14.34 24.11 11.09
N GLU A 440 13.90 23.66 9.91
CA GLU A 440 12.72 22.81 9.72
C GLU A 440 13.07 21.30 9.77
N LYS A 441 14.28 20.96 10.26
CA LYS A 441 14.80 19.60 10.41
C LYS A 441 15.31 19.31 11.81
N MET A 442 15.16 18.07 12.26
CA MET A 442 15.70 17.53 13.50
C MET A 442 16.34 16.16 13.24
N TYR A 443 17.55 15.98 13.74
CA TYR A 443 18.29 14.72 13.66
C TYR A 443 18.29 14.03 15.03
N ILE A 444 17.97 12.74 15.04
CA ILE A 444 17.92 11.92 16.27
C ILE A 444 18.58 10.59 15.98
N THR A 445 19.55 10.19 16.80
CA THR A 445 20.09 8.84 16.79
C THR A 445 19.51 8.01 17.93
N LEU A 446 18.99 6.83 17.61
CA LEU A 446 18.51 5.84 18.58
C LEU A 446 19.53 4.72 18.74
N GLN A 447 19.80 4.33 20.00
CA GLN A 447 20.52 3.10 20.30
C GLN A 447 19.51 2.00 20.61
N ILE A 448 19.54 0.93 19.82
CA ILE A 448 18.64 -0.21 19.88
C ILE A 448 19.44 -1.43 20.31
N SER A 449 19.01 -2.16 21.35
CA SER A 449 19.63 -3.43 21.75
C SER A 449 18.63 -4.58 21.67
N SER A 450 19.13 -5.78 21.38
CA SER A 450 18.34 -7.00 21.55
C SER A 450 18.02 -7.23 23.04
N ILE A 451 16.85 -7.79 23.30
CA ILE A 451 16.40 -8.28 24.61
C ILE A 451 16.77 -9.78 24.75
N ASP A 452 17.00 -10.46 23.63
CA ASP A 452 17.34 -11.88 23.59
C ASP A 452 18.79 -12.13 24.00
N LEU A 453 19.03 -13.23 24.72
CA LEU A 453 20.33 -13.56 25.34
C LEU A 453 21.47 -13.78 24.32
N ASN A 454 21.17 -13.94 23.03
CA ASN A 454 22.17 -14.06 21.98
C ASN A 454 22.18 -12.78 21.12
N PHE A 455 22.90 -11.77 21.62
CA PHE A 455 22.89 -10.43 21.03
C PHE A 455 23.30 -10.42 19.56
N SER A 456 24.44 -11.02 19.18
CA SER A 456 24.93 -10.92 17.79
C SER A 456 23.97 -11.56 16.80
N GLU A 457 23.46 -12.78 17.06
CA GLU A 457 22.45 -13.45 16.22
C GLU A 457 21.21 -12.58 16.01
N SER A 458 20.83 -11.78 17.01
CA SER A 458 19.71 -10.82 16.91
C SER A 458 20.04 -9.59 16.08
N ILE A 459 21.29 -9.10 16.12
CA ILE A 459 21.76 -7.98 15.29
C ILE A 459 21.94 -8.43 13.84
N ASP A 460 22.57 -9.59 13.63
CA ASP A 460 22.74 -10.25 12.33
C ASP A 460 21.36 -10.48 11.66
N TYR A 461 20.38 -10.95 12.44
CA TYR A 461 18.99 -11.07 11.97
C TYR A 461 18.38 -9.72 11.56
N ALA A 462 18.58 -8.67 12.35
CA ALA A 462 18.07 -7.33 12.04
C ALA A 462 18.72 -6.74 10.77
N ALA A 463 20.02 -6.96 10.56
CA ALA A 463 20.73 -6.54 9.36
C ALA A 463 20.24 -7.26 8.09
N VAL A 464 19.96 -8.57 8.18
CA VAL A 464 19.38 -9.35 7.07
C VAL A 464 17.92 -8.93 6.77
N ASN A 465 17.19 -8.42 7.75
CA ASN A 465 15.78 -8.01 7.63
C ASN A 465 15.59 -6.48 7.73
N ILE A 466 16.56 -5.71 7.23
CA ILE A 466 16.63 -4.25 7.39
C ILE A 466 15.35 -3.51 6.96
N ASN A 467 14.64 -3.96 5.91
CA ASN A 467 13.38 -3.35 5.48
C ASN A 467 12.27 -3.50 6.54
N GLN A 468 12.22 -4.64 7.24
CA GLN A 468 11.26 -4.89 8.33
C GLN A 468 11.63 -4.06 9.56
N LEU A 469 12.93 -3.89 9.83
CA LEU A 469 13.44 -2.99 10.87
C LEU A 469 13.05 -1.53 10.56
N LEU A 470 13.25 -1.07 9.32
CA LEU A 470 12.94 0.29 8.87
C LEU A 470 11.45 0.61 9.03
N GLU A 471 10.54 -0.22 8.49
CA GLU A 471 9.10 -0.02 8.69
C GLU A 471 8.72 -0.03 10.19
N THR A 472 9.31 -0.94 10.97
CA THR A 472 8.99 -1.08 12.39
C THR A 472 9.44 0.14 13.18
N ILE A 473 10.67 0.62 12.99
CA ILE A 473 11.19 1.83 13.63
C ILE A 473 10.41 3.07 13.17
N LYS A 474 10.17 3.26 11.87
CA LYS A 474 9.44 4.43 11.34
C LYS A 474 8.04 4.54 11.93
N ARG A 475 7.31 3.41 12.00
CA ARG A 475 6.00 3.36 12.69
C ARG A 475 6.13 3.57 14.20
N THR A 476 7.08 2.91 14.88
CA THR A 476 7.28 3.06 16.33
C THR A 476 7.55 4.50 16.74
N ILE A 477 8.34 5.25 15.95
CA ILE A 477 8.59 6.68 16.17
C ILE A 477 7.30 7.49 15.95
N ALA A 478 6.63 7.30 14.80
CA ALA A 478 5.39 8.02 14.47
C ALA A 478 4.28 7.83 15.52
N ASP A 479 4.00 6.58 15.91
CA ASP A 479 2.94 6.21 16.85
C ASP A 479 3.17 6.77 18.27
N ASN A 480 4.43 6.88 18.72
CA ASN A 480 4.74 7.23 20.11
C ASN A 480 5.14 8.71 20.28
N LEU A 481 5.63 9.37 19.23
CA LEU A 481 5.88 10.82 19.24
C LEU A 481 4.69 11.63 18.70
N ASN A 482 3.62 10.97 18.23
CA ASN A 482 2.43 11.58 17.65
C ASN A 482 2.78 12.57 16.52
N ILE A 483 3.52 12.04 15.53
CA ILE A 483 3.93 12.74 14.31
C ILE A 483 3.57 11.91 13.07
N SER A 484 3.25 12.58 11.96
CA SER A 484 2.95 11.91 10.69
C SER A 484 4.10 11.02 10.20
N TYR A 485 3.74 9.84 9.69
CA TYR A 485 4.67 8.90 9.06
C TYR A 485 5.46 9.51 7.89
N LEU A 486 4.93 10.53 7.20
CA LEU A 486 5.65 11.23 6.13
C LEU A 486 6.73 12.18 6.65
N ARG A 487 6.66 12.62 7.92
CA ARG A 487 7.64 13.56 8.51
C ARG A 487 8.98 12.93 8.85
N ILE A 488 9.09 11.60 8.86
CA ILE A 488 10.35 10.88 9.09
C ILE A 488 11.01 10.62 7.72
N THR A 489 11.97 11.45 7.31
CA THR A 489 12.49 11.47 5.93
C THR A 489 13.63 10.48 5.67
N SER A 490 14.55 10.24 6.61
CA SER A 490 15.52 9.13 6.50
C SER A 490 15.64 8.34 7.79
N ILE A 491 16.05 7.07 7.66
CA ILE A 491 16.46 6.20 8.76
C ILE A 491 17.67 5.40 8.25
N ASP A 492 18.87 5.84 8.64
CA ASP A 492 20.14 5.24 8.27
C ASP A 492 20.65 4.38 9.44
N PHE A 493 21.16 3.16 9.18
CA PHE A 493 21.50 2.19 10.25
C PHE A 493 22.99 1.82 10.28
N GLU A 494 23.62 1.95 11.45
CA GLU A 494 24.91 1.33 11.76
C GLU A 494 24.72 0.10 12.67
N PHE A 495 25.28 -1.04 12.27
CA PHE A 495 25.12 -2.32 12.99
C PHE A 495 26.37 -2.66 13.79
N GLU A 496 26.26 -2.56 15.12
CA GLU A 496 27.33 -2.83 16.07
C GLU A 496 27.13 -4.19 16.78
N LYS A 497 28.21 -4.75 17.34
CA LYS A 497 28.23 -6.16 17.82
C LYS A 497 27.19 -6.51 18.90
N VAL A 498 26.59 -5.51 19.54
CA VAL A 498 25.63 -5.63 20.65
C VAL A 498 24.48 -4.60 20.60
N TYR A 499 24.46 -3.69 19.62
CA TYR A 499 23.40 -2.71 19.43
C TYR A 499 23.33 -2.24 17.97
N ILE A 500 22.26 -1.58 17.58
CA ILE A 500 22.10 -0.89 16.30
C ILE A 500 22.01 0.61 16.62
N LEU A 501 22.70 1.45 15.87
CA LEU A 501 22.40 2.89 15.82
C LEU A 501 21.47 3.14 14.64
N ALA A 502 20.39 3.89 14.87
CA ALA A 502 19.48 4.32 13.83
C ALA A 502 19.46 5.86 13.82
N HIS A 503 20.01 6.47 12.77
CA HIS A 503 20.05 7.91 12.57
C HIS A 503 18.81 8.33 11.79
N ILE A 504 17.97 9.19 12.38
CA ILE A 504 16.66 9.56 11.83
C ILE A 504 16.61 11.06 11.55
N GLU A 505 16.17 11.41 10.34
CA GLU A 505 15.80 12.79 9.97
C GLU A 505 14.29 12.97 10.13
N ILE A 506 13.87 14.01 10.85
CA ILE A 506 12.46 14.38 11.05
C ILE A 506 12.25 15.84 10.63
N VAL A 507 11.23 16.11 9.82
CA VAL A 507 10.87 17.47 9.36
C VAL A 507 9.75 18.11 10.16
N GLU A 508 9.58 19.43 10.01
CA GLU A 508 8.58 20.22 10.73
C GLU A 508 7.13 19.83 10.42
N ALA A 509 6.23 20.14 11.35
CA ALA A 509 4.81 19.90 11.25
C ALA A 509 4.17 20.81 10.19
N PRO A 510 3.19 20.30 9.42
CA PRO A 510 2.51 21.07 8.38
C PRO A 510 1.80 22.30 8.96
N TYR A 511 1.92 23.45 8.30
CA TYR A 511 1.36 24.70 8.84
C TYR A 511 -0.18 24.64 8.94
N LEU A 512 -0.70 24.83 10.16
CA LEU A 512 -2.10 24.55 10.50
C LEU A 512 -3.12 25.40 9.71
N ILE A 513 -2.76 26.63 9.36
CA ILE A 513 -3.63 27.54 8.59
C ILE A 513 -3.75 27.09 7.12
N ASP A 514 -2.67 26.58 6.53
CA ASP A 514 -2.62 26.09 5.15
C ASP A 514 -3.03 24.61 5.03
N SER A 515 -3.24 23.93 6.16
CA SER A 515 -3.74 22.56 6.25
C SER A 515 -5.27 22.45 6.21
N LEU A 516 -5.99 23.57 6.27
CA LEU A 516 -7.46 23.62 6.31
C LEU A 516 -8.03 24.51 5.21
N ALA A 517 -9.15 24.11 4.62
CA ALA A 517 -9.82 24.93 3.62
C ALA A 517 -10.32 26.22 4.29
N ARG A 518 -10.14 27.36 3.62
CA ARG A 518 -10.42 28.69 4.16
C ARG A 518 -11.23 29.54 3.19
N SER A 519 -12.20 30.29 3.70
CA SER A 519 -12.90 31.37 2.99
C SER A 519 -12.94 32.64 3.84
N GLU A 520 -13.18 33.79 3.22
CA GLU A 520 -13.43 35.06 3.92
C GLU A 520 -14.90 35.45 3.74
N ILE A 521 -15.67 35.41 4.83
CA ILE A 521 -17.13 35.62 4.81
C ILE A 521 -17.47 36.80 5.71
N LYS A 522 -18.51 37.57 5.35
CA LYS A 522 -19.06 38.62 6.21
C LYS A 522 -20.27 38.12 6.99
N PHE A 523 -20.23 38.23 8.32
CA PHE A 523 -21.33 37.81 9.18
C PHE A 523 -22.02 38.98 9.89
N ASP A 524 -23.32 38.84 10.15
CA ASP A 524 -24.04 39.63 11.14
C ASP A 524 -23.55 39.25 12.55
N VAL A 525 -22.89 40.18 13.22
CA VAL A 525 -22.33 40.02 14.57
C VAL A 525 -23.39 39.61 15.60
N ASN A 526 -24.66 39.97 15.39
CA ASN A 526 -25.76 39.58 16.27
C ASN A 526 -26.06 38.06 16.18
N SER A 527 -25.79 37.42 15.04
CA SER A 527 -26.02 35.99 14.84
C SER A 527 -25.02 35.11 15.59
N PHE A 528 -23.89 35.66 16.07
CA PHE A 528 -22.92 34.92 16.86
C PHE A 528 -23.37 34.59 18.29
N ASN A 529 -24.52 35.08 18.75
CA ASN A 529 -24.92 34.96 20.16
C ASN A 529 -25.28 33.55 20.62
N ASP A 530 -25.58 32.64 19.69
CA ASP A 530 -25.99 31.26 19.99
C ASP A 530 -24.81 30.25 19.97
N TYR A 531 -23.56 30.74 19.95
CA TYR A 531 -22.33 29.95 19.79
C TYR A 531 -21.33 30.19 20.93
N ASP A 532 -20.45 29.21 21.16
CA ASP A 532 -19.33 29.35 22.08
C ASP A 532 -18.29 30.35 21.54
N LYS A 533 -17.87 31.30 22.39
CA LYS A 533 -17.01 32.44 22.03
C LYS A 533 -15.74 32.45 22.87
N VAL A 534 -14.59 32.51 22.22
CA VAL A 534 -13.28 32.68 22.87
C VAL A 534 -12.59 33.94 22.32
N SER A 535 -11.92 34.71 23.17
CA SER A 535 -11.06 35.83 22.74
C SER A 535 -9.60 35.42 22.87
N ILE A 536 -8.85 35.63 21.80
CA ILE A 536 -7.51 35.10 21.53
C ILE A 536 -6.67 36.19 20.82
N LYS A 537 -5.53 35.85 20.21
CA LYS A 537 -4.65 36.80 19.52
C LYS A 537 -4.51 36.60 18.01
N GLY A 538 -4.87 35.43 17.46
CA GLY A 538 -4.73 35.17 16.02
C GLY A 538 -5.38 33.88 15.56
N GLN A 539 -5.38 33.64 14.24
CA GLN A 539 -6.08 32.51 13.61
C GLN A 539 -5.58 31.15 14.09
N GLN A 540 -4.28 30.99 14.31
CA GLN A 540 -3.70 29.75 14.82
C GLN A 540 -4.19 29.40 16.23
N GLU A 541 -4.16 30.34 17.18
CA GLU A 541 -4.73 30.16 18.53
C GLU A 541 -6.24 29.79 18.49
N CYS A 542 -6.97 30.17 17.43
CA CYS A 542 -8.38 29.80 17.23
C CYS A 542 -8.56 28.33 16.90
N LEU A 543 -7.73 27.82 15.99
CA LEU A 543 -7.74 26.43 15.55
C LEU A 543 -7.25 25.50 16.67
N GLU A 544 -6.19 25.91 17.38
CA GLU A 544 -5.68 25.23 18.58
C GLU A 544 -6.74 25.15 19.69
N ALA A 545 -7.43 26.26 19.99
CA ALA A 545 -8.52 26.27 20.97
C ALA A 545 -9.73 25.42 20.52
N ALA A 546 -10.09 25.47 19.24
CA ALA A 546 -11.22 24.72 18.68
C ALA A 546 -10.98 23.20 18.67
N ALA A 547 -9.74 22.75 18.44
CA ALA A 547 -9.35 21.33 18.47
C ALA A 547 -9.57 20.62 19.82
N SER A 548 -9.72 21.39 20.91
CA SER A 548 -10.11 20.84 22.22
C SER A 548 -11.55 20.33 22.27
N GLN A 549 -12.40 20.75 21.33
CA GLN A 549 -13.82 20.42 21.27
C GLN A 549 -14.09 19.24 20.32
N ASN A 550 -15.21 18.54 20.55
CA ASN A 550 -15.68 17.48 19.67
C ASN A 550 -16.62 18.04 18.58
N ASP A 551 -16.78 17.26 17.50
CA ASP A 551 -17.80 17.45 16.45
C ASP A 551 -17.76 18.82 15.72
N VAL A 552 -16.60 19.47 15.74
CA VAL A 552 -16.32 20.76 15.08
C VAL A 552 -16.34 20.60 13.56
N THR A 553 -17.28 21.28 12.88
CA THR A 553 -17.35 21.31 11.41
C THR A 553 -16.71 22.56 10.83
N HIS A 554 -16.82 23.70 11.52
CA HIS A 554 -16.22 24.97 11.09
C HIS A 554 -15.65 25.74 12.28
N VAL A 555 -14.59 26.51 12.01
CA VAL A 555 -13.99 27.45 12.97
C VAL A 555 -13.94 28.84 12.33
N ILE A 556 -14.44 29.86 13.02
CA ILE A 556 -14.57 31.22 12.51
C ILE A 556 -13.72 32.16 13.34
N SER A 557 -12.80 32.89 12.69
CA SER A 557 -11.88 33.84 13.33
C SER A 557 -12.11 35.26 12.80
N CYS A 558 -12.60 36.15 13.66
CA CYS A 558 -12.94 37.54 13.34
C CYS A 558 -11.95 38.51 14.01
N GLY A 559 -10.92 38.96 13.27
CA GLY A 559 -9.88 39.85 13.80
C GLY A 559 -10.43 41.18 14.34
N ASP A 560 -11.26 41.86 13.53
CA ASP A 560 -11.88 43.16 13.85
C ASP A 560 -12.72 43.16 15.15
N LEU A 561 -13.18 41.99 15.61
CA LEU A 561 -14.03 41.82 16.79
C LEU A 561 -13.23 41.50 18.06
N LYS A 562 -12.03 42.09 18.19
CA LYS A 562 -11.03 41.76 19.23
C LYS A 562 -10.55 40.29 19.14
N ASN A 563 -10.24 39.84 17.92
CA ASN A 563 -9.82 38.46 17.64
C ASN A 563 -10.80 37.44 18.27
N LEU A 564 -12.07 37.54 17.86
CA LEU A 564 -13.12 36.63 18.30
C LEU A 564 -12.99 35.29 17.57
N CYS A 565 -12.93 34.21 18.32
CA CYS A 565 -12.98 32.84 17.84
C CYS A 565 -14.36 32.23 18.15
N ILE A 566 -14.93 31.54 17.17
CA ILE A 566 -16.24 30.87 17.26
C ILE A 566 -16.11 29.46 16.68
N VAL A 567 -16.68 28.49 17.39
CA VAL A 567 -16.71 27.08 16.98
C VAL A 567 -18.12 26.71 16.54
N VAL A 568 -18.25 26.01 15.41
CA VAL A 568 -19.54 25.52 14.88
C VAL A 568 -19.50 23.99 14.86
N ARG A 569 -20.42 23.35 15.58
CA ARG A 569 -20.56 21.88 15.65
C ARG A 569 -21.50 21.34 14.58
N SER A 570 -21.47 20.03 14.36
CA SER A 570 -22.30 19.32 13.36
C SER A 570 -23.83 19.47 13.55
N GLU A 571 -24.26 19.71 14.79
CA GLU A 571 -25.66 19.98 15.16
C GLU A 571 -26.10 21.45 14.95
N GLN A 572 -25.15 22.35 14.68
CA GLN A 572 -25.38 23.78 14.52
C GLN A 572 -25.44 24.19 13.04
N THR A 573 -26.25 25.21 12.74
CA THR A 573 -26.19 25.88 11.43
C THR A 573 -25.01 26.86 11.40
N MET A 574 -24.68 27.39 10.22
CA MET A 574 -23.72 28.50 10.12
C MET A 574 -24.34 29.83 10.61
N PRO A 575 -23.54 30.76 11.17
CA PRO A 575 -23.98 32.11 11.46
C PRO A 575 -24.48 32.84 10.21
N LYS A 576 -25.28 33.91 10.38
CA LYS A 576 -25.96 34.58 9.26
C LYS A 576 -25.01 35.52 8.53
N GLU A 577 -24.87 35.32 7.23
CA GLU A 577 -24.12 36.23 6.36
C GLU A 577 -24.79 37.61 6.25
N SER A 578 -23.99 38.66 6.03
CA SER A 578 -24.48 40.02 5.83
C SER A 578 -23.51 40.86 5.00
N GLN A 579 -24.00 41.54 3.96
CA GLN A 579 -23.16 42.41 3.11
C GLN A 579 -22.54 43.59 3.89
N SER A 580 -23.20 44.04 4.97
CA SER A 580 -22.71 45.05 5.92
C SER A 580 -22.13 44.45 7.21
N GLY A 581 -21.89 43.13 7.23
CA GLY A 581 -21.29 42.40 8.35
C GLY A 581 -19.77 42.59 8.46
N THR A 582 -19.20 42.00 9.49
CA THR A 582 -17.75 41.98 9.73
C THR A 582 -17.11 40.81 9.00
N TYR A 583 -15.94 41.03 8.39
CA TYR A 583 -15.15 39.97 7.77
C TYR A 583 -14.57 39.01 8.83
N CYS A 584 -14.74 37.72 8.59
CA CYS A 584 -14.14 36.66 9.37
C CYS A 584 -13.65 35.55 8.45
N SER A 585 -12.51 34.97 8.82
CA SER A 585 -11.96 33.81 8.13
C SER A 585 -12.65 32.55 8.64
N VAL A 586 -13.24 31.77 7.74
CA VAL A 586 -13.93 30.52 8.04
C VAL A 586 -13.04 29.37 7.60
N PHE A 587 -12.67 28.52 8.54
CA PHE A 587 -11.94 27.27 8.31
C PHE A 587 -12.92 26.09 8.32
N TYR A 588 -12.84 25.23 7.31
CA TYR A 588 -13.71 24.05 7.17
C TYR A 588 -12.96 22.79 7.64
N ASN A 589 -13.62 21.95 8.44
CA ASN A 589 -13.07 20.71 9.00
C ASN A 589 -13.91 19.47 8.56
N PRO A 590 -14.05 19.20 7.25
CA PRO A 590 -15.01 18.20 6.75
C PRO A 590 -14.70 16.77 7.22
N PHE A 591 -13.43 16.44 7.44
CA PHE A 591 -12.97 15.10 7.85
C PHE A 591 -12.73 14.97 9.37
N SER A 592 -13.10 15.98 10.16
CA SER A 592 -12.84 16.04 11.61
C SER A 592 -11.35 15.96 12.01
N THR A 593 -10.42 16.25 11.09
CA THR A 593 -8.98 16.08 11.29
C THR A 593 -8.30 17.21 12.07
N LEU A 594 -8.96 18.37 12.27
CA LEU A 594 -8.45 19.50 13.08
C LEU A 594 -7.78 19.08 14.39
N LYS A 595 -8.38 18.12 15.12
CA LYS A 595 -7.85 17.63 16.40
C LYS A 595 -6.53 16.86 16.24
N LYS A 596 -6.34 16.13 15.14
CA LYS A 596 -5.07 15.47 14.81
C LYS A 596 -4.03 16.48 14.36
N LEU A 597 -4.40 17.41 13.47
CA LEU A 597 -3.54 18.49 12.98
C LEU A 597 -2.97 19.36 14.11
N VAL A 598 -3.75 19.64 15.15
CA VAL A 598 -3.27 20.36 16.36
C VAL A 598 -2.45 19.48 17.31
N SER A 599 -2.57 18.15 17.21
CA SER A 599 -1.76 17.21 18.02
C SER A 599 -0.40 16.89 17.40
N GLU A 600 -0.16 17.20 16.12
CA GLU A 600 1.14 17.02 15.47
C GLU A 600 2.24 17.76 16.25
N VAL A 601 3.22 17.01 16.76
CA VAL A 601 4.28 17.60 17.58
C VAL A 601 5.28 18.33 16.68
N SER A 602 5.31 19.65 16.75
CA SER A 602 6.32 20.46 16.05
C SER A 602 7.72 20.16 16.58
N LEU A 603 8.77 20.32 15.76
CA LEU A 603 10.14 19.98 16.13
C LEU A 603 10.60 20.68 17.40
N ARG A 604 10.21 21.95 17.56
CA ARG A 604 10.46 22.73 18.78
C ARG A 604 9.95 22.04 20.06
N ASN A 605 8.82 21.34 19.98
CA ASN A 605 8.25 20.58 21.10
C ASN A 605 8.77 19.13 21.12
N LEU A 606 9.15 18.58 19.97
CA LEU A 606 9.74 17.25 19.84
C LEU A 606 11.07 17.15 20.60
N VAL A 607 11.84 18.24 20.64
CA VAL A 607 13.07 18.38 21.45
C VAL A 607 12.85 18.07 22.95
N SER A 608 11.67 18.30 23.51
CA SER A 608 11.36 17.97 24.92
C SER A 608 10.70 16.59 25.12
N HIS A 609 10.34 15.88 24.03
CA HIS A 609 9.57 14.63 24.08
C HIS A 609 10.23 13.44 23.35
N TYR A 610 11.26 13.64 22.54
CA TYR A 610 11.88 12.54 21.80
C TYR A 610 12.50 11.46 22.70
N LEU A 611 12.79 11.76 23.97
CA LEU A 611 13.29 10.79 24.95
C LEU A 611 12.20 9.83 25.45
N ASP A 612 10.91 10.13 25.24
CA ASP A 612 9.78 9.31 25.69
C ASP A 612 9.71 7.94 24.97
N ILE A 613 10.50 7.74 23.91
CA ILE A 613 10.68 6.46 23.22
C ILE A 613 11.70 5.50 23.87
N ILE A 614 12.47 5.96 24.86
CA ILE A 614 13.45 5.10 25.56
C ILE A 614 12.70 4.04 26.39
N GLY A 615 13.10 2.78 26.23
CA GLY A 615 12.44 1.63 26.86
C GLY A 615 11.26 1.07 26.06
N ILE A 616 10.87 1.68 24.93
CA ILE A 616 9.93 1.06 23.99
C ILE A 616 10.55 -0.21 23.41
N ARG A 617 9.70 -1.23 23.26
CA ARG A 617 10.06 -2.55 22.75
C ARG A 617 9.29 -2.87 21.49
N PHE A 618 9.96 -3.55 20.55
CA PHE A 618 9.35 -4.03 19.32
C PHE A 618 9.90 -5.41 18.95
N SER A 619 9.27 -6.05 17.96
CA SER A 619 9.61 -7.40 17.50
C SER A 619 9.79 -7.45 16.00
N LEU A 620 10.75 -8.24 15.52
CA LEU A 620 10.85 -8.63 14.11
C LEU A 620 10.44 -10.10 13.95
N ASP A 621 9.50 -10.37 13.04
CA ASP A 621 8.92 -11.70 12.83
C ASP A 621 9.69 -12.51 11.77
N CYS A 622 10.26 -13.65 12.14
CA CYS A 622 10.91 -14.56 11.18
C CYS A 622 9.89 -15.46 10.46
N LEU A 623 9.31 -14.92 9.38
CA LEU A 623 8.36 -15.64 8.52
C LEU A 623 8.96 -16.84 7.78
N ASN A 624 10.28 -16.82 7.53
CA ASN A 624 11.00 -17.88 6.80
C ASN A 624 11.71 -18.90 7.72
N CYS A 625 11.62 -18.76 9.04
CA CYS A 625 12.23 -19.69 9.98
C CYS A 625 11.43 -21.01 10.06
N THR A 626 12.10 -22.13 10.35
CA THR A 626 11.46 -23.46 10.49
C THR A 626 10.47 -23.57 11.66
N LYS A 627 10.45 -22.55 12.53
CA LYS A 627 9.33 -22.17 13.38
C LYS A 627 9.22 -20.64 13.32
N PRO A 628 8.01 -20.05 13.35
CA PRO A 628 7.89 -18.61 13.50
C PRO A 628 8.47 -18.19 14.86
N THR A 629 9.55 -17.40 14.82
CA THR A 629 10.21 -16.82 15.98
C THR A 629 10.15 -15.30 15.88
N GLN A 630 10.03 -14.64 17.03
CA GLN A 630 10.08 -13.18 17.14
C GLN A 630 11.38 -12.80 17.82
N HIS A 631 12.21 -12.00 17.16
CA HIS A 631 13.39 -11.39 17.79
C HIS A 631 12.96 -10.09 18.47
N LEU A 632 13.34 -9.91 19.74
CA LEU A 632 12.87 -8.82 20.59
C LEU A 632 13.94 -7.75 20.77
N TYR A 633 13.55 -6.49 20.57
CA TYR A 633 14.46 -5.34 20.66
C TYR A 633 13.88 -4.27 21.59
N SER A 634 14.75 -3.47 22.18
CA SER A 634 14.40 -2.28 22.97
C SER A 634 15.21 -1.09 22.49
N ILE A 635 14.59 0.08 22.40
CA ILE A 635 15.34 1.35 22.40
C ILE A 635 15.91 1.50 23.82
N VAL A 636 17.23 1.64 23.94
CA VAL A 636 17.95 1.74 25.23
C VAL A 636 18.56 3.12 25.48
N ASN A 637 18.71 3.94 24.44
CA ASN A 637 19.16 5.32 24.51
C ASN A 637 18.64 6.08 23.28
N ALA A 638 18.50 7.39 23.40
CA ALA A 638 18.22 8.28 22.28
C ALA A 638 18.97 9.59 22.50
N TYR A 639 19.49 10.21 21.45
CA TYR A 639 20.11 11.52 21.51
C TYR A 639 19.74 12.34 20.28
N GLN A 640 19.38 13.60 20.49
CA GLN A 640 19.29 14.58 19.41
C GLN A 640 20.72 14.94 18.97
N ASP A 641 20.97 14.83 17.67
CA ASP A 641 22.18 15.32 17.05
C ASP A 641 22.03 16.82 16.76
N SER A 642 23.09 17.60 17.05
CA SER A 642 23.16 18.99 16.60
C SER A 642 23.04 19.02 15.07
N PRO A 643 22.22 19.90 14.46
CA PRO A 643 22.11 19.96 13.01
C PRO A 643 23.45 20.40 12.39
N SER A 644 24.21 19.44 11.87
CA SER A 644 25.28 19.73 10.92
C SER A 644 24.63 20.13 9.59
N ILE A 645 24.49 21.44 9.43
CA ILE A 645 24.45 22.02 8.09
C ILE A 645 25.83 21.76 7.48
N ASP A 646 26.01 20.65 6.74
CA ASP A 646 26.99 20.47 5.66
C ASP A 646 26.87 19.10 4.95
N THR A 647 26.13 19.06 3.82
CA THR A 647 26.37 18.22 2.62
C THR A 647 26.32 16.67 2.69
N GLU A 648 26.08 16.04 1.53
CA GLU A 648 26.17 14.57 1.31
C GLU A 648 27.53 13.97 1.69
N ALA A 649 28.60 14.77 1.74
CA ALA A 649 29.93 14.32 2.11
C ALA A 649 29.98 13.74 3.53
N GLU A 650 29.18 14.25 4.48
CA GLU A 650 29.12 13.74 5.85
C GLU A 650 28.48 12.33 5.96
N ARG A 651 27.93 11.73 4.89
CA ARG A 651 27.33 10.37 4.91
C ARG A 651 28.18 9.27 4.27
N LEU A 652 29.32 9.59 3.62
CA LEU A 652 30.17 8.60 2.94
C LEU A 652 31.47 8.33 3.69
N LEU A 653 31.77 7.06 4.01
CA LEU A 653 33.03 6.67 4.68
C LEU A 653 34.27 6.91 3.82
N PHE A 654 34.10 7.00 2.50
CA PHE A 654 35.17 7.28 1.55
C PHE A 654 34.72 8.35 0.55
N SER A 655 35.53 9.39 0.38
CA SER A 655 35.31 10.44 -0.62
C SER A 655 36.23 10.26 -1.82
N ASP A 656 35.74 10.57 -3.02
CA ASP A 656 36.59 10.68 -4.20
C ASP A 656 37.58 11.86 -4.02
N VAL A 657 38.82 11.65 -4.45
CA VAL A 657 39.91 12.63 -4.37
C VAL A 657 40.69 12.76 -5.68
N MET A 658 40.46 11.88 -6.67
CA MET A 658 41.06 12.00 -8.01
C MET A 658 40.39 11.11 -9.07
N ASP A 659 39.71 11.76 -10.01
CA ASP A 659 39.36 11.17 -11.32
C ASP A 659 40.60 10.80 -12.13
N GLY A 660 40.50 9.72 -12.92
CA GLY A 660 41.48 9.37 -13.95
C GLY A 660 42.82 8.81 -13.42
N ALA A 661 42.83 8.30 -12.19
CA ALA A 661 44.02 7.84 -11.50
C ALA A 661 43.80 6.47 -10.82
N LYS A 662 44.91 5.76 -10.57
CA LYS A 662 44.91 4.41 -9.98
C LYS A 662 45.96 4.31 -8.88
N LEU A 663 45.72 3.54 -7.83
CA LEU A 663 46.73 3.26 -6.81
C LEU A 663 47.90 2.47 -7.40
N LYS A 664 49.12 2.92 -7.11
CA LYS A 664 50.36 2.37 -7.69
C LYS A 664 50.80 1.05 -7.05
N ASP A 665 50.73 0.98 -5.72
CA ASP A 665 51.25 -0.14 -4.91
C ASP A 665 50.14 -0.80 -4.05
N GLY A 666 48.87 -0.69 -4.47
CA GLY A 666 47.71 -1.23 -3.76
C GLY A 666 47.51 -2.75 -3.91
N GLN A 667 46.83 -3.37 -2.95
CA GLN A 667 46.46 -4.79 -2.97
C GLN A 667 45.20 -5.02 -3.81
N LEU A 668 45.28 -5.92 -4.80
CA LEU A 668 44.14 -6.32 -5.63
C LEU A 668 43.09 -7.14 -4.84
N VAL A 669 41.83 -6.68 -4.90
CA VAL A 669 40.66 -7.43 -4.43
C VAL A 669 40.04 -8.17 -5.61
N VAL A 670 39.79 -9.47 -5.44
CA VAL A 670 39.25 -10.35 -6.49
C VAL A 670 37.78 -10.65 -6.22
N GLY A 671 36.95 -10.60 -7.26
CA GLY A 671 35.50 -10.88 -7.16
C GLY A 671 34.62 -9.64 -6.96
N VAL A 672 35.17 -8.44 -7.11
CA VAL A 672 34.44 -7.17 -7.10
C VAL A 672 33.63 -7.02 -8.39
N GLY A 673 32.31 -6.87 -8.30
CA GLY A 673 31.44 -6.64 -9.46
C GLY A 673 31.21 -5.16 -9.77
N ASN A 674 31.29 -4.28 -8.77
CA ASN A 674 30.96 -2.85 -8.84
C ASN A 674 31.71 -2.04 -7.77
N LEU A 675 31.63 -0.71 -7.85
CA LEU A 675 32.22 0.23 -6.88
C LEU A 675 31.84 -0.11 -5.41
N GLY A 676 30.58 -0.49 -5.17
CA GLY A 676 30.09 -0.85 -3.83
C GLY A 676 30.74 -2.12 -3.25
N ASP A 677 31.11 -3.09 -4.09
CA ASP A 677 31.87 -4.26 -3.64
C ASP A 677 33.32 -3.88 -3.27
N CYS A 678 33.92 -2.93 -4.00
CA CYS A 678 35.25 -2.41 -3.69
C CYS A 678 35.24 -1.63 -2.37
N TYR A 679 34.27 -0.72 -2.21
CA TYR A 679 34.00 0.04 -0.99
C TYR A 679 33.82 -0.88 0.23
N ARG A 680 32.96 -1.90 0.15
CA ARG A 680 32.76 -2.89 1.22
C ARG A 680 34.05 -3.67 1.54
N SER A 681 34.82 -4.03 0.52
CA SER A 681 36.09 -4.76 0.69
C SER A 681 37.19 -3.94 1.36
N CYS A 682 37.19 -2.62 1.14
CA CYS A 682 38.05 -1.67 1.85
C CYS A 682 37.55 -1.47 3.30
N SER A 683 36.27 -1.15 3.48
CA SER A 683 35.64 -0.89 4.78
C SER A 683 35.78 -2.05 5.77
N ASN A 684 35.64 -3.30 5.31
CA ASN A 684 35.54 -4.48 6.18
C ASN A 684 36.86 -5.29 6.22
N SER A 685 38.01 -4.63 6.02
CA SER A 685 39.32 -5.28 5.91
C SER A 685 39.96 -5.62 7.27
N ASP A 686 39.55 -6.73 7.87
CA ASP A 686 40.14 -7.30 9.11
C ASP A 686 41.67 -7.53 9.08
N LYS A 687 42.30 -7.52 7.88
CA LYS A 687 43.71 -7.88 7.67
C LYS A 687 44.64 -6.69 7.50
N SER A 688 44.11 -5.51 7.20
CA SER A 688 44.85 -4.25 7.11
C SER A 688 43.84 -3.09 7.06
N PRO A 689 43.95 -2.06 7.93
CA PRO A 689 43.02 -0.94 7.91
C PRO A 689 43.12 -0.18 6.59
N CYS A 690 42.03 -0.10 5.84
CA CYS A 690 42.01 0.53 4.52
C CYS A 690 41.82 2.06 4.64
N GLU A 691 42.73 2.82 4.06
CA GLU A 691 42.78 4.29 4.09
C GLU A 691 42.54 4.92 2.71
N THR A 692 42.91 4.19 1.65
CA THR A 692 42.65 4.55 0.25
C THR A 692 42.26 3.32 -0.58
N PHE A 693 41.42 3.53 -1.59
CA PHE A 693 41.19 2.53 -2.63
C PHE A 693 41.09 3.18 -4.01
N SER A 694 41.33 2.42 -5.08
CA SER A 694 41.01 2.85 -6.44
C SER A 694 40.20 1.79 -7.16
N PHE A 695 39.10 2.21 -7.77
CA PHE A 695 38.20 1.36 -8.54
C PHE A 695 38.30 1.71 -10.04
N CYS A 696 38.33 0.71 -10.90
CA CYS A 696 38.51 0.86 -12.35
C CYS A 696 37.45 0.08 -13.13
N GLU A 697 36.79 0.74 -14.09
CA GLU A 697 35.77 0.15 -14.96
C GLU A 697 36.37 -0.20 -16.34
N VAL A 698 36.90 -1.42 -16.50
CA VAL A 698 37.64 -1.84 -17.70
C VAL A 698 36.81 -2.82 -18.54
N GLY A 699 35.62 -2.37 -18.96
CA GLY A 699 34.68 -3.16 -19.76
C GLY A 699 34.01 -4.25 -18.92
N ASP A 700 34.12 -5.51 -19.35
CA ASP A 700 33.54 -6.67 -18.64
C ASP A 700 34.35 -7.08 -17.38
N GLN A 701 35.42 -6.36 -17.04
CA GLN A 701 36.26 -6.63 -15.87
C GLN A 701 36.53 -5.36 -15.07
N ASN A 702 36.05 -5.35 -13.83
CA ASN A 702 36.29 -4.27 -12.88
C ASN A 702 37.46 -4.61 -11.97
N GLU A 703 38.40 -3.68 -11.79
CA GLU A 703 39.53 -3.84 -10.87
C GLU A 703 39.35 -2.99 -9.61
N CYS A 704 39.72 -3.54 -8.46
CA CYS A 704 39.70 -2.86 -7.17
C CYS A 704 41.06 -3.03 -6.48
N LEU A 705 41.73 -1.92 -6.18
CA LEU A 705 42.95 -1.89 -5.38
C LEU A 705 42.65 -1.22 -4.05
N ILE A 706 43.06 -1.81 -2.93
CA ILE A 706 42.96 -1.24 -1.58
C ILE A 706 44.36 -0.98 -1.00
N SER A 707 44.50 0.04 -0.16
CA SER A 707 45.75 0.38 0.51
C SER A 707 45.50 0.92 1.93
N ASN A 708 46.45 0.67 2.82
CA ASN A 708 46.52 1.23 4.17
C ASN A 708 47.38 2.50 4.26
N GLU A 709 47.87 3.00 3.12
CA GLU A 709 48.55 4.29 3.06
C GLU A 709 47.55 5.44 2.89
N LEU A 710 47.82 6.55 3.58
CA LEU A 710 47.11 7.82 3.42
C LEU A 710 47.28 8.36 1.98
N TYR A 711 46.33 9.20 1.56
CA TYR A 711 46.33 9.77 0.23
C TYR A 711 47.44 10.81 0.02
N ASP A 712 48.53 10.41 -0.63
CA ASP A 712 49.57 11.30 -1.16
C ASP A 712 49.63 11.25 -2.70
N ALA A 713 49.01 12.25 -3.33
CA ALA A 713 48.98 12.44 -4.78
C ALA A 713 50.37 12.58 -5.44
N SER A 714 51.43 12.84 -4.67
CA SER A 714 52.81 12.95 -5.17
C SER A 714 53.59 11.63 -5.15
N LYS A 715 53.07 10.58 -4.51
CA LYS A 715 53.78 9.29 -4.32
C LYS A 715 53.00 8.06 -4.76
N ASN A 716 51.68 8.03 -4.50
CA ASN A 716 50.94 6.77 -4.38
C ASN A 716 50.08 6.42 -5.62
N LEU A 717 50.12 7.25 -6.66
CA LEU A 717 49.23 7.17 -7.82
C LEU A 717 49.98 6.93 -9.15
N THR A 718 49.32 6.24 -10.08
CA THR A 718 49.57 6.35 -11.52
C THR A 718 48.44 7.16 -12.17
N VAL A 719 48.83 8.20 -12.91
CA VAL A 719 47.94 9.07 -13.69
C VAL A 719 47.84 8.52 -15.14
N ASP A 720 46.93 9.05 -15.95
CA ASP A 720 46.53 8.57 -17.29
C ASP A 720 45.68 7.28 -17.31
N HIS A 721 44.94 7.02 -16.22
CA HIS A 721 43.95 5.94 -16.14
C HIS A 721 42.52 6.49 -16.15
N SER A 722 42.06 7.03 -17.29
CA SER A 722 40.75 7.73 -17.44
C SER A 722 39.49 6.87 -17.22
N ALA A 723 39.63 5.63 -16.75
CA ALA A 723 38.55 4.72 -16.37
C ALA A 723 38.69 4.26 -14.90
N CYS A 724 39.53 4.93 -14.11
CA CYS A 724 39.79 4.65 -12.70
C CYS A 724 39.62 5.92 -11.86
N ASN A 725 39.00 5.79 -10.68
CA ASN A 725 38.88 6.85 -9.69
C ASN A 725 39.49 6.42 -8.35
N VAL A 726 40.02 7.38 -7.60
CA VAL A 726 40.68 7.16 -6.30
C VAL A 726 39.87 7.76 -5.16
N TYR A 727 39.62 6.93 -4.15
CA TYR A 727 38.83 7.26 -2.97
C TYR A 727 39.71 7.16 -1.71
N THR A 728 39.47 8.03 -0.73
CA THR A 728 40.17 7.99 0.58
C THR A 728 39.18 8.07 1.73
N LYS A 729 39.52 7.51 2.89
CA LYS A 729 38.66 7.56 4.08
C LYS A 729 38.30 9.01 4.41
N ASN A 730 37.01 9.29 4.57
CA ASN A 730 36.54 10.61 4.92
C ASN A 730 36.86 10.94 6.38
N ARG A 731 37.96 11.69 6.58
CA ARG A 731 38.42 12.11 7.91
C ARG A 731 37.49 13.11 8.61
N LEU A 732 36.51 13.72 7.93
CA LEU A 732 35.52 14.56 8.60
C LEU A 732 34.66 13.75 9.59
N LEU A 733 34.38 12.48 9.28
CA LEU A 733 33.63 11.56 10.15
C LEU A 733 34.29 11.31 11.51
N ASP A 734 35.62 11.47 11.61
CA ASP A 734 36.36 11.30 12.86
C ASP A 734 36.16 12.52 13.83
N TYR A 735 35.37 13.55 13.44
CA TYR A 735 35.11 14.78 14.20
C TYR A 735 33.61 15.06 14.42
N HIS A 736 33.30 15.90 15.42
CA HIS A 736 31.98 16.43 15.77
C HIS A 736 31.97 17.96 15.57
N LYS A 737 30.99 18.44 14.79
CA LYS A 737 30.81 19.86 14.42
C LYS A 737 30.18 20.67 15.55
N ILE A 738 30.69 21.87 15.78
CA ILE A 738 30.24 22.84 16.78
C ILE A 738 30.07 24.19 16.08
N SER A 739 28.84 24.45 15.64
CA SER A 739 28.54 25.53 14.71
C SER A 739 28.55 26.93 15.36
N SER A 740 28.92 27.95 14.58
CA SER A 740 28.95 29.37 14.99
C SER A 740 29.90 29.73 16.16
N PHE A 741 31.08 29.12 16.21
CA PHE A 741 32.15 29.45 17.17
C PHE A 741 33.54 29.54 16.51
N LYS A 742 34.48 30.23 17.17
CA LYS A 742 35.92 30.16 16.87
C LYS A 742 36.77 30.18 18.13
N PHE A 743 38.02 29.72 18.02
CA PHE A 743 39.01 29.86 19.08
C PHE A 743 39.45 31.33 19.24
N ILE A 744 39.69 31.76 20.48
CA ILE A 744 40.27 33.08 20.81
C ILE A 744 41.70 33.22 20.23
N LYS A 745 42.45 32.10 20.18
CA LYS A 745 43.78 31.98 19.58
C LYS A 745 43.94 30.58 18.95
N PRO A 746 43.91 30.43 17.62
CA PRO A 746 44.39 29.20 16.97
C PRO A 746 45.92 29.07 17.14
N ASN A 747 46.41 27.82 17.13
CA ASN A 747 47.82 27.50 17.34
C ASN A 747 48.70 27.74 16.10
N LYS A 748 48.10 27.77 14.90
CA LYS A 748 48.79 27.94 13.60
C LYS A 748 48.06 28.93 12.70
N ASN A 749 48.79 29.56 11.78
CA ASN A 749 48.22 30.45 10.76
C ASN A 749 47.20 29.71 9.88
N PRO A 750 46.15 30.39 9.36
CA PRO A 750 45.14 29.73 8.55
C PRO A 750 45.69 29.24 7.22
N LEU A 751 45.30 28.02 6.86
CA LEU A 751 45.39 27.46 5.52
C LEU A 751 44.15 27.90 4.72
N THR A 752 44.35 28.37 3.49
CA THR A 752 43.26 28.39 2.50
C THR A 752 43.03 26.97 2.01
N THR A 753 41.95 26.33 2.47
CA THR A 753 41.47 25.05 1.94
C THR A 753 40.35 25.28 0.93
N ARG A 754 40.06 24.27 0.12
CA ARG A 754 38.96 24.22 -0.85
C ARG A 754 37.68 23.64 -0.25
N SER A 755 37.81 22.85 0.81
CA SER A 755 36.70 22.22 1.52
C SER A 755 36.98 22.02 3.02
N VAL A 756 36.03 21.41 3.73
CA VAL A 756 36.12 21.08 5.17
C VAL A 756 36.91 19.77 5.37
N GLU A 757 36.74 18.79 4.49
CA GLU A 757 37.42 17.48 4.54
C GLU A 757 38.93 17.62 4.31
N GLU A 758 39.36 18.60 3.48
CA GLU A 758 40.78 18.99 3.39
C GLU A 758 41.34 19.47 4.74
N CYS A 759 40.55 20.22 5.52
CA CYS A 759 40.94 20.70 6.85
C CYS A 759 40.96 19.57 7.89
N ALA A 760 39.98 18.65 7.82
CA ALA A 760 39.93 17.46 8.66
C ALA A 760 41.14 16.55 8.43
N ARG A 761 41.47 16.26 7.16
CA ARG A 761 42.66 15.47 6.78
C ARG A 761 43.95 16.16 7.21
N ALA A 762 44.08 17.46 6.96
CA ALA A 762 45.25 18.22 7.41
C ALA A 762 45.37 18.32 8.94
N CYS A 763 44.29 18.09 9.70
CA CYS A 763 44.32 17.93 11.15
C CYS A 763 44.70 16.49 11.57
N SER A 764 44.16 15.45 10.92
CA SER A 764 44.51 14.05 11.24
C SER A 764 45.99 13.73 10.99
N ASP A 765 46.60 14.43 10.04
CA ASP A 765 48.01 14.24 9.65
C ASP A 765 49.00 15.02 10.56
N LEU A 766 48.52 15.65 11.63
CA LEU A 766 49.31 16.49 12.55
C LEU A 766 49.18 16.04 14.03
N ASP A 767 50.27 15.53 14.60
CA ASP A 767 50.37 15.14 16.02
C ASP A 767 49.97 16.23 17.03
N ASP A 768 49.99 17.51 16.62
CA ASP A 768 49.66 18.69 17.44
C ASP A 768 48.30 19.33 17.11
N CYS A 769 47.46 18.65 16.31
CA CYS A 769 46.08 19.08 16.06
C CYS A 769 45.08 18.40 17.01
N HIS A 770 44.53 19.17 17.96
CA HIS A 770 43.51 18.67 18.90
C HIS A 770 42.08 19.05 18.53
N ALA A 771 41.92 20.05 17.66
CA ALA A 771 40.68 20.47 17.04
C ALA A 771 41.02 21.39 15.85
N PHE A 772 40.09 21.56 14.91
CA PHE A 772 40.22 22.56 13.86
C PHE A 772 39.00 23.47 13.81
N GLN A 773 39.11 24.58 13.09
CA GLN A 773 38.00 25.47 12.76
C GLN A 773 38.06 25.89 11.30
N VAL A 774 36.89 26.11 10.69
CA VAL A 774 36.75 26.64 9.34
C VAL A 774 35.94 27.93 9.41
N CYS A 775 36.48 29.03 8.88
CA CYS A 775 35.77 30.30 8.71
C CYS A 775 35.55 30.64 7.24
N ASP A 776 34.49 31.40 6.92
CA ASP A 776 34.12 31.85 5.56
C ASP A 776 34.08 30.71 4.51
N HIS A 777 33.79 29.48 4.98
CA HIS A 777 33.91 28.18 4.29
C HIS A 777 35.26 27.90 3.59
N ARG A 778 36.34 28.65 3.91
CA ARG A 778 37.62 28.62 3.16
C ARG A 778 38.89 28.80 4.00
N TYR A 779 38.78 29.24 5.25
CA TYR A 779 39.91 29.48 6.14
C TYR A 779 39.96 28.42 7.24
N CYS A 780 40.69 27.34 6.96
CA CYS A 780 41.03 26.28 7.90
C CYS A 780 42.09 26.79 8.90
N SER A 781 41.93 26.58 10.20
CA SER A 781 43.00 26.80 11.18
C SER A 781 42.90 25.85 12.37
N PHE A 782 44.05 25.47 12.92
CA PHE A 782 44.13 24.45 13.97
C PHE A 782 44.05 25.09 15.36
N GLY A 783 43.14 24.57 16.17
CA GLY A 783 42.90 25.01 17.53
C GLY A 783 43.84 24.36 18.55
N ASN A 784 43.54 24.63 19.82
CA ASN A 784 44.03 23.84 20.95
C ASN A 784 42.85 23.01 21.50
N HIS A 785 43.06 22.26 22.58
CA HIS A 785 42.01 21.47 23.23
C HIS A 785 40.71 22.27 23.45
N PHE A 786 39.56 21.62 23.19
CA PHE A 786 38.25 22.23 23.34
C PHE A 786 37.96 22.58 24.82
N ASN A 787 37.60 23.84 25.07
CA ASN A 787 37.23 24.35 26.38
C ASN A 787 36.40 25.63 26.18
N ARG A 788 35.23 25.76 26.82
CA ARG A 788 34.30 26.86 26.57
C ARG A 788 34.89 28.25 26.87
N GLN A 789 35.92 28.34 27.73
CA GLN A 789 36.64 29.58 28.06
C GLN A 789 37.55 30.08 26.93
N ASN A 790 37.91 29.21 25.98
CA ASN A 790 38.80 29.53 24.85
C ASN A 790 38.07 29.94 23.57
N LEU A 791 36.73 30.13 23.62
CA LEU A 791 35.88 30.31 22.44
C LEU A 791 35.21 31.69 22.37
N VAL A 792 34.85 32.10 21.16
CA VAL A 792 34.00 33.28 20.88
C VAL A 792 32.90 32.87 19.89
N PRO A 793 31.61 33.16 20.16
CA PRO A 793 30.55 32.94 19.20
C PRO A 793 30.68 33.90 18.00
N ILE A 794 30.59 33.36 16.79
CA ILE A 794 30.64 34.10 15.52
C ILE A 794 29.93 33.27 14.46
N LYS A 795 29.04 33.86 13.65
CA LYS A 795 28.20 33.09 12.72
C LYS A 795 29.00 32.40 11.61
N ASP A 796 30.05 33.03 11.15
CA ASP A 796 30.76 32.67 9.92
C ASP A 796 31.97 31.74 10.16
N CYS A 797 32.00 31.04 11.31
CA CYS A 797 32.99 30.01 11.64
C CYS A 797 32.37 28.84 12.40
N ASP A 798 32.84 27.63 12.10
CA ASP A 798 32.49 26.40 12.84
C ASP A 798 33.77 25.72 13.38
N ILE A 799 33.65 25.05 14.54
CA ILE A 799 34.74 24.27 15.17
C ILE A 799 34.44 22.77 14.99
N TYR A 800 35.48 21.97 14.80
CA TYR A 800 35.41 20.52 14.66
C TYR A 800 36.35 19.89 15.69
N ILE A 801 35.79 19.11 16.61
CA ILE A 801 36.53 18.42 17.68
C ILE A 801 36.55 16.91 17.40
N PRO A 802 37.64 16.17 17.67
CA PRO A 802 37.67 14.72 17.45
C PRO A 802 36.58 14.01 18.26
N LYS A 803 35.92 13.00 17.67
CA LYS A 803 35.06 12.08 18.42
C LYS A 803 35.90 11.26 19.39
N LYS A 804 35.43 11.13 20.63
CA LYS A 804 36.10 10.46 21.76
C LYS A 804 35.17 9.59 22.59
N ILE A 805 33.84 9.69 22.47
CA ILE A 805 32.89 8.92 23.31
C ILE A 805 33.11 7.40 23.24
N GLN A 806 33.52 6.88 22.09
CA GLN A 806 33.88 5.48 21.85
C GLN A 806 34.98 4.94 22.78
N ASN A 807 35.79 5.81 23.39
CA ASN A 807 36.83 5.44 24.35
C ASN A 807 36.27 5.26 25.78
N TYR A 808 34.97 5.39 25.99
CA TYR A 808 34.34 5.37 27.31
C TYR A 808 33.20 4.34 27.43
N VAL A 809 33.18 3.61 28.55
CA VAL A 809 32.11 2.67 28.90
C VAL A 809 31.11 3.35 29.84
N LYS A 810 29.81 3.31 29.49
CA LYS A 810 28.73 3.89 30.30
C LYS A 810 28.43 3.00 31.52
N ASN A 811 28.77 3.51 32.70
CA ASN A 811 28.39 2.92 33.99
C ASN A 811 26.95 3.33 34.35
N ALA A 812 26.00 2.40 34.19
CA ALA A 812 24.57 2.68 34.32
C ALA A 812 24.17 3.22 35.71
N HIS A 813 23.50 4.37 35.73
CA HIS A 813 22.89 5.00 36.91
C HIS A 813 23.82 5.30 38.10
N LEU A 814 25.13 5.35 37.89
CA LEU A 814 26.11 5.74 38.91
C LEU A 814 26.75 7.09 38.56
N MET A 815 27.06 7.89 39.58
CA MET A 815 27.86 9.11 39.51
C MET A 815 28.99 9.06 40.53
N ILE A 816 30.17 9.53 40.15
CA ILE A 816 31.27 9.80 41.09
C ILE A 816 31.06 11.21 41.69
N PRO A 817 30.95 11.37 43.02
CA PRO A 817 30.72 12.68 43.63
C PRO A 817 31.97 13.58 43.65
N ASP A 818 33.16 12.98 43.59
CA ASP A 818 34.45 13.66 43.66
C ASP A 818 34.87 14.18 42.27
N VAL A 819 34.34 15.35 41.93
CA VAL A 819 34.45 16.00 40.60
C VAL A 819 35.59 17.03 40.60
N ILE A 820 36.45 17.00 39.57
CA ILE A 820 37.61 17.91 39.44
C ILE A 820 37.32 19.15 38.59
N HIS A 821 36.34 19.09 37.68
CA HIS A 821 35.87 20.22 36.87
C HIS A 821 34.43 20.02 36.44
N SER A 822 33.70 21.10 36.14
CA SER A 822 32.32 21.01 35.64
C SER A 822 32.03 22.09 34.62
N GLU A 823 31.36 21.70 33.53
CA GLU A 823 30.81 22.60 32.52
C GLU A 823 29.34 22.28 32.29
N VAL A 824 28.60 23.27 31.78
CA VAL A 824 27.17 23.18 31.52
C VAL A 824 26.87 23.50 30.05
N ASP A 825 25.73 23.01 29.55
CA ASP A 825 25.26 23.19 28.18
C ASP A 825 26.30 22.72 27.14
N LEU A 826 26.75 21.47 27.34
CA LEU A 826 27.61 20.69 26.44
C LEU A 826 26.88 19.43 25.94
N THR A 827 27.29 18.90 24.78
CA THR A 827 26.91 17.56 24.32
C THR A 827 27.70 16.47 25.05
N LEU A 828 27.23 15.22 24.95
CA LEU A 828 27.95 14.04 25.48
C LEU A 828 29.35 13.91 24.84
N GLU A 829 29.45 14.16 23.53
CA GLU A 829 30.70 14.11 22.77
C GLU A 829 31.68 15.20 23.22
N GLN A 830 31.19 16.44 23.40
CA GLN A 830 32.00 17.54 23.94
C GLN A 830 32.53 17.22 25.34
N CYS A 831 31.72 16.58 26.19
CA CYS A 831 32.16 16.13 27.52
C CYS A 831 33.25 15.04 27.46
N ALA A 832 33.10 14.06 26.55
CA ALA A 832 34.09 13.01 26.32
C ALA A 832 35.41 13.57 25.77
N ALA A 833 35.35 14.51 24.83
CA ALA A 833 36.52 15.19 24.30
C ALA A 833 37.27 15.98 25.36
N ILE A 834 36.57 16.76 26.20
CA ILE A 834 37.17 17.47 27.35
C ILE A 834 37.89 16.48 28.27
N CYS A 835 37.26 15.36 28.65
CA CYS A 835 37.91 14.36 29.51
C CYS A 835 39.14 13.72 28.85
N SER A 836 39.07 13.34 27.56
CA SER A 836 40.20 12.71 26.85
C SER A 836 41.44 13.60 26.77
N ASP A 837 41.23 14.91 26.69
CA ASP A 837 42.27 15.91 26.59
C ASP A 837 42.68 16.49 27.97
N TRP A 838 41.98 16.15 29.06
CA TRP A 838 42.20 16.73 30.38
C TRP A 838 43.49 16.23 31.05
N LYS A 839 44.53 17.06 30.97
CA LYS A 839 45.82 16.88 31.64
C LYS A 839 46.11 18.14 32.48
N SER A 840 46.43 17.98 33.76
CA SER A 840 46.75 19.12 34.62
C SER A 840 48.01 19.85 34.13
N VAL A 841 47.87 21.15 33.84
CA VAL A 841 48.97 22.00 33.32
C VAL A 841 49.78 22.66 34.46
N ASN A 842 49.37 22.53 35.73
CA ASN A 842 50.03 23.21 36.85
C ASN A 842 50.17 22.33 38.11
N SER A 843 51.28 22.57 38.84
CA SER A 843 51.68 21.94 40.12
C SER A 843 52.05 20.46 40.04
N GLU A 844 52.57 19.92 41.15
CA GLU A 844 53.44 18.73 41.17
C GLU A 844 52.68 17.38 41.16
N ASP A 845 51.35 17.42 41.30
CA ASP A 845 50.45 16.27 41.18
C ASP A 845 49.75 16.24 39.82
N ARG A 846 49.97 15.17 39.03
CA ARG A 846 49.22 14.97 37.78
C ARG A 846 47.83 14.44 38.07
N VAL A 847 46.83 15.24 37.71
CA VAL A 847 45.41 14.88 37.78
C VAL A 847 44.87 14.80 36.35
N ASP A 848 44.98 13.60 35.77
CA ASP A 848 44.42 13.26 34.45
C ASP A 848 42.97 12.75 34.63
N CYS A 849 42.07 12.96 33.65
CA CYS A 849 40.71 12.43 33.73
C CYS A 849 40.68 10.90 33.57
N LYS A 850 39.90 10.21 34.41
CA LYS A 850 39.63 8.76 34.28
C LYS A 850 38.18 8.46 33.90
N SER A 851 37.23 9.30 34.30
CA SER A 851 35.82 9.19 33.92
C SER A 851 35.12 10.54 34.07
N PHE A 852 33.96 10.69 33.44
CA PHE A 852 33.10 11.86 33.63
C PHE A 852 31.67 11.45 33.95
N ASN A 853 30.96 12.23 34.77
CA ASN A 853 29.49 12.12 34.82
C ASN A 853 28.91 13.05 33.76
N TYR A 854 27.90 12.56 33.04
CA TYR A 854 27.08 13.38 32.15
C TYR A 854 25.61 13.30 32.57
N CYS A 855 25.04 14.46 32.86
CA CYS A 855 23.61 14.69 32.95
C CYS A 855 23.14 15.27 31.61
N PRO A 856 22.17 14.66 30.91
CA PRO A 856 21.57 15.23 29.72
C PRO A 856 20.89 16.59 29.97
N LYS A 857 20.37 17.20 28.90
CA LYS A 857 19.57 18.42 28.97
C LYS A 857 18.10 18.08 29.23
N SER A 858 17.39 18.91 30.00
CA SER A 858 15.94 18.78 30.28
C SER A 858 15.35 20.18 30.52
N GLU A 859 14.68 20.41 31.66
CA GLU A 859 14.30 21.77 32.08
C GLU A 859 15.54 22.64 32.42
N ALA A 860 16.67 21.99 32.71
CA ALA A 860 17.96 22.62 32.95
C ALA A 860 18.96 22.31 31.82
N GLU A 861 20.02 23.13 31.74
CA GLU A 861 21.20 22.86 30.91
C GLU A 861 21.82 21.49 31.24
N SER A 862 22.37 20.81 30.23
CA SER A 862 23.16 19.58 30.46
C SER A 862 24.36 19.87 31.35
N ILE A 863 24.84 18.86 32.08
CA ILE A 863 25.97 19.02 33.02
C ILE A 863 27.02 17.96 32.73
N CYS A 864 28.23 18.42 32.38
CA CYS A 864 29.43 17.63 32.24
C CYS A 864 30.28 17.75 33.51
N GLN A 865 30.69 16.64 34.11
CA GLN A 865 31.48 16.60 35.34
C GLN A 865 32.71 15.72 35.16
N ILE A 866 33.88 16.33 34.97
CA ILE A 866 35.15 15.64 34.78
C ILE A 866 35.64 15.09 36.13
N THR A 867 36.16 13.86 36.18
CA THR A 867 36.68 13.25 37.41
C THR A 867 38.02 12.55 37.18
N SER A 868 38.89 12.57 38.20
CA SER A 868 40.17 11.85 38.23
C SER A 868 40.03 10.37 38.66
N TYR A 869 38.80 9.88 38.73
CA TYR A 869 38.44 8.61 39.36
C TYR A 869 37.68 7.72 38.39
N SER A 870 37.69 6.43 38.68
CA SER A 870 37.07 5.37 37.91
C SER A 870 36.27 4.45 38.83
N ILE A 871 35.20 3.82 38.32
CA ILE A 871 34.35 2.92 39.11
C ILE A 871 34.97 1.51 39.15
N SER A 872 35.70 1.09 38.11
CA SER A 872 36.32 -0.25 38.06
C SER A 872 37.73 -0.34 38.68
N SER A 873 38.49 0.76 38.73
CA SER A 873 39.96 0.70 38.68
C SER A 873 40.72 1.59 39.68
N ASP A 874 40.18 1.78 40.88
CA ASP A 874 40.96 2.24 42.03
C ASP A 874 40.63 1.49 43.33
N GLY A 875 41.65 1.14 44.11
CA GLY A 875 41.51 0.36 45.36
C GLY A 875 40.91 1.13 46.54
N GLN A 876 40.41 2.35 46.32
CA GLN A 876 39.75 3.16 47.33
C GLN A 876 38.23 3.05 47.19
N ARG A 877 37.52 2.97 48.32
CA ARG A 877 36.04 2.94 48.35
C ARG A 877 35.46 4.32 48.05
N ILE A 878 35.49 4.73 46.78
CA ILE A 878 34.74 5.90 46.30
C ILE A 878 33.25 5.59 46.45
N SER A 879 32.52 6.44 47.16
CA SER A 879 31.07 6.26 47.38
C SER A 879 30.29 6.78 46.18
N ALA A 880 30.32 6.03 45.08
CA ALA A 880 29.50 6.31 43.90
C ALA A 880 28.01 6.40 44.29
N LYS A 881 27.34 7.46 43.84
CA LYS A 881 25.95 7.76 44.16
C LYS A 881 25.05 7.31 43.02
N THR A 882 23.93 6.67 43.31
CA THR A 882 22.90 6.36 42.30
C THR A 882 22.24 7.64 41.76
N SER A 883 21.94 7.64 40.47
CA SER A 883 21.27 8.73 39.77
C SER A 883 20.31 8.18 38.73
N ASP A 884 19.05 8.58 38.83
CA ASP A 884 18.01 8.13 37.89
C ASP A 884 18.13 8.83 36.52
N TYR A 885 18.88 9.95 36.45
CA TYR A 885 18.95 10.83 35.29
C TYR A 885 20.35 10.98 34.66
N CYS A 886 21.42 10.91 35.46
CA CYS A 886 22.80 11.07 34.96
C CYS A 886 23.55 9.72 34.94
N SER A 887 24.59 9.61 34.12
CA SER A 887 25.45 8.40 34.06
C SER A 887 26.92 8.77 34.07
N ASN A 888 27.75 7.92 34.64
CA ASN A 888 29.21 7.99 34.57
C ASN A 888 29.71 7.25 33.32
N TYR A 889 30.79 7.76 32.72
CA TYR A 889 31.42 7.27 31.49
C TYR A 889 32.92 7.13 31.77
N GLU A 890 33.41 5.89 31.81
CA GLU A 890 34.74 5.53 32.29
C GLU A 890 35.69 5.14 31.15
N PHE A 891 36.91 5.69 31.15
CA PHE A 891 37.86 5.55 30.05
C PHE A 891 38.39 4.11 29.94
N HIS A 892 38.32 3.54 28.73
CA HIS A 892 38.66 2.16 28.44
C HIS A 892 39.93 2.06 27.59
N ASN A 893 41.03 1.59 28.19
CA ASN A 893 42.29 1.33 27.48
C ASN A 893 42.27 -0.05 26.81
N GLU A 894 42.30 -0.10 25.48
CA GLU A 894 42.39 -1.34 24.68
C GLU A 894 43.62 -2.22 24.96
N LEU A 895 44.61 -1.71 25.72
CA LEU A 895 45.81 -2.46 26.08
C LEU A 895 45.56 -3.60 27.08
N ASP A 896 44.45 -3.61 27.83
CA ASP A 896 44.25 -4.57 28.93
C ASP A 896 43.37 -5.78 28.56
N LYS A 897 43.62 -6.36 27.38
CA LYS A 897 42.99 -7.61 26.87
C LYS A 897 43.36 -8.87 27.67
N GLN A 898 43.81 -8.74 28.91
CA GLN A 898 44.36 -9.82 29.74
C GLN A 898 43.84 -9.87 31.20
N SER A 899 43.02 -8.91 31.64
CA SER A 899 42.54 -8.83 33.04
C SER A 899 41.09 -9.30 33.28
N LEU A 900 40.25 -9.38 32.25
CA LEU A 900 38.85 -9.85 32.34
C LEU A 900 38.68 -11.37 32.54
N THR A 901 39.62 -12.01 33.24
CA THR A 901 39.52 -13.39 33.72
C THR A 901 40.00 -13.55 35.16
N LEU A 902 39.15 -13.21 36.14
CA LEU A 902 38.73 -14.19 37.16
C LEU A 902 37.56 -13.71 38.04
N GLU A 903 36.40 -14.35 37.89
CA GLU A 903 35.71 -14.90 39.08
C GLU A 903 35.18 -16.30 38.78
N LYS A 904 36.12 -17.22 38.54
CA LYS A 904 35.82 -18.65 38.36
C LYS A 904 36.54 -19.43 39.45
N GLN A 905 35.86 -19.65 40.57
CA GLN A 905 36.39 -20.48 41.66
C GLN A 905 36.56 -21.93 41.19
N THR A 906 37.81 -22.26 40.88
CA THR A 906 38.50 -23.51 41.22
C THR A 906 37.66 -24.79 41.31
N ASP A 907 37.90 -25.73 40.39
CA ASP A 907 38.59 -26.96 40.83
C ASP A 907 39.48 -27.59 39.74
N LYS A 908 40.62 -28.11 40.19
CA LYS A 908 41.61 -29.04 39.58
C LYS A 908 42.24 -28.84 38.17
N SER A 909 43.55 -28.60 38.29
CA SER A 909 44.69 -29.34 37.70
C SER A 909 45.28 -28.91 36.34
N ASP A 910 46.44 -28.26 36.44
CA ASP A 910 47.48 -28.17 35.41
C ASP A 910 47.96 -29.55 34.91
N VAL A 911 48.16 -29.64 33.59
CA VAL A 911 49.33 -30.31 33.00
C VAL A 911 49.79 -29.46 31.81
N SER A 912 51.08 -29.12 31.74
CA SER A 912 51.65 -28.25 30.70
C SER A 912 51.69 -28.94 29.33
N SER A 913 51.43 -28.16 28.27
CA SER A 913 51.05 -28.72 26.95
C SER A 913 51.82 -28.15 25.75
N ILE A 914 53.15 -28.04 25.86
CA ILE A 914 54.09 -27.92 24.71
C ILE A 914 54.21 -29.28 23.95
N GLY A 915 53.15 -30.10 23.96
CA GLY A 915 53.11 -31.45 23.39
C GLY A 915 52.08 -31.65 22.28
N ILE A 916 51.16 -30.69 22.07
CA ILE A 916 49.94 -30.94 21.26
C ILE A 916 50.21 -30.92 19.74
N ILE A 917 51.08 -30.03 19.25
CA ILE A 917 51.38 -29.92 17.80
C ILE A 917 51.98 -31.22 17.26
N SER A 918 52.88 -31.86 18.02
CA SER A 918 53.51 -33.14 17.65
C SER A 918 52.51 -34.30 17.53
N VAL A 919 51.46 -34.32 18.35
CA VAL A 919 50.46 -35.39 18.39
C VAL A 919 49.55 -35.34 17.16
N PHE A 920 49.09 -34.17 16.74
CA PHE A 920 48.23 -34.05 15.56
C PHE A 920 48.96 -34.39 14.24
N VAL A 921 50.25 -34.07 14.12
CA VAL A 921 51.07 -34.49 12.96
C VAL A 921 51.22 -36.02 12.91
N LEU A 922 51.43 -36.67 14.07
CA LEU A 922 51.50 -38.14 14.16
C LEU A 922 50.16 -38.83 13.86
N LEU A 923 49.03 -38.29 14.34
CA LEU A 923 47.70 -38.83 13.98
C LEU A 923 47.41 -38.66 12.48
N GLY A 924 47.72 -37.50 11.89
CA GLY A 924 47.52 -37.24 10.47
C GLY A 924 48.28 -38.23 9.59
N LEU A 925 49.54 -38.53 9.92
CA LEU A 925 50.34 -39.54 9.21
C LEU A 925 49.80 -40.97 9.38
N LEU A 926 49.34 -41.34 10.57
CA LEU A 926 48.74 -42.67 10.80
C LEU A 926 47.43 -42.87 10.03
N ILE A 927 46.55 -41.86 10.02
CA ILE A 927 45.28 -41.91 9.29
C ILE A 927 45.51 -41.93 7.77
N GLY A 928 46.43 -41.11 7.27
CA GLY A 928 46.76 -41.05 5.83
C GLY A 928 47.28 -42.37 5.25
N VAL A 929 47.98 -43.19 6.05
CA VAL A 929 48.51 -44.50 5.61
C VAL A 929 47.48 -45.62 5.68
N ILE A 930 46.49 -45.54 6.57
CA ILE A 930 45.49 -46.62 6.78
C ILE A 930 44.30 -46.52 5.82
N THR A 931 43.82 -45.30 5.54
CA THR A 931 42.64 -45.07 4.67
C THR A 931 42.68 -45.77 3.30
N PRO A 932 43.82 -45.80 2.56
CA PRO A 932 43.89 -46.48 1.27
C PRO A 932 43.66 -48.00 1.33
N PHE A 933 43.93 -48.65 2.46
CA PHE A 933 43.73 -50.09 2.64
C PHE A 933 42.27 -50.44 2.95
N ILE A 934 41.60 -49.66 3.81
CA ILE A 934 40.20 -49.91 4.19
C ILE A 934 39.25 -49.72 2.99
N LEU A 935 39.45 -48.68 2.19
CA LEU A 935 38.66 -48.45 0.97
C LEU A 935 38.82 -49.57 -0.07
N LYS A 936 39.97 -50.27 -0.07
CA LYS A 936 40.22 -51.41 -0.97
C LYS A 936 39.53 -52.70 -0.54
N ILE A 937 39.12 -52.80 0.73
CA ILE A 937 38.33 -53.92 1.27
C ILE A 937 36.83 -53.66 1.02
N PHE A 938 36.33 -52.46 1.32
CA PHE A 938 34.91 -52.13 1.13
C PHE A 938 34.45 -52.16 -0.33
N LYS A 939 35.34 -51.93 -1.31
CA LYS A 939 35.01 -52.04 -2.75
C LYS A 939 34.86 -53.47 -3.27
N ARG A 940 35.02 -54.51 -2.43
CA ARG A 940 34.89 -55.92 -2.82
C ARG A 940 33.56 -56.58 -2.37
N ASN A 941 32.83 -55.97 -1.43
CA ASN A 941 31.61 -56.55 -0.84
C ASN A 941 30.34 -55.74 -1.18
N ARG A 942 30.25 -55.19 -2.40
CA ARG A 942 29.07 -54.42 -2.85
C ARG A 942 28.72 -54.72 -4.32
N SER A 943 28.63 -56.02 -4.61
CA SER A 943 28.28 -56.58 -5.92
C SER A 943 27.25 -57.71 -5.78
N GLU A 944 26.21 -57.46 -4.98
CA GLU A 944 24.99 -58.25 -4.81
C GLU A 944 23.95 -57.33 -4.14
N GLN A 945 22.67 -57.45 -4.54
CA GLN A 945 21.57 -56.49 -4.32
C GLN A 945 21.79 -55.10 -4.99
N GLU A 946 20.85 -54.57 -5.78
CA GLU A 946 19.49 -55.03 -6.11
C GLU A 946 19.07 -54.55 -7.52
N GLU A 947 18.33 -55.41 -8.25
CA GLU A 947 17.66 -55.07 -9.52
C GLU A 947 16.16 -54.87 -9.28
N SER A 948 15.54 -53.83 -9.86
CA SER A 948 14.28 -53.95 -10.63
C SER A 948 13.78 -52.62 -11.23
N ILE A 949 13.65 -52.60 -12.57
CA ILE A 949 12.46 -52.19 -13.37
C ILE A 949 11.94 -50.74 -13.15
N THR A 950 12.13 -49.72 -14.01
CA THR A 950 11.82 -49.49 -15.47
C THR A 950 10.32 -49.43 -15.82
N PHE A 951 9.79 -48.62 -16.75
CA PHE A 951 10.31 -47.62 -17.73
C PHE A 951 9.30 -46.42 -17.80
N GLU A 952 9.09 -45.54 -18.81
CA GLU A 952 9.52 -45.23 -20.21
C GLU A 952 9.27 -43.69 -20.38
N ASN A 953 10.15 -42.82 -20.93
CA ASN A 953 10.58 -42.54 -22.31
C ASN A 953 9.62 -41.74 -23.25
N GLU A 954 10.06 -40.56 -23.69
CA GLU A 954 10.06 -40.06 -25.09
C GLU A 954 11.14 -38.93 -25.16
N PHE A 955 12.28 -39.01 -25.88
CA PHE A 955 12.55 -39.08 -27.33
C PHE A 955 12.10 -37.81 -28.11
N PHE A 956 12.90 -37.23 -29.04
CA PHE A 956 13.69 -37.89 -30.08
C PHE A 956 15.07 -37.27 -30.41
N ASP A 957 15.96 -38.10 -30.99
CA ASP A 957 17.17 -37.71 -31.74
C ASP A 957 16.91 -37.84 -33.27
N THR A 958 17.95 -37.76 -34.10
CA THR A 958 17.90 -37.28 -35.49
C THR A 958 18.05 -38.37 -36.57
N THR A 959 17.60 -37.99 -37.78
CA THR A 959 17.97 -38.52 -39.12
C THR A 959 17.50 -39.89 -39.63
N ARG A 960 16.66 -39.81 -40.67
CA ARG A 960 16.78 -40.44 -42.01
C ARG A 960 16.98 -41.97 -42.13
N ILE A 961 15.99 -42.61 -42.74
CA ILE A 961 16.01 -42.79 -44.22
C ILE A 961 14.80 -42.03 -44.79
#